data_AF-A0A1R3JEV0-F1
#
_entry.id   AF-A0A1R3JEV0-F1
#
_cell.length_a   1.000
_cell.length_b   1.000
_cell.length_c   1.000
_cell.angle_alpha   90.00
_cell.angle_beta   90.00
_cell.angle_gamma   90.00
#
_symmetry.space_group_name_H-M   'P 1'
#
loop_
_entity.id
_entity.type
_entity.pdbx_description
1 polymer ?
#
loop_
_entity_poly.entity_id
_entity_poly.type
_entity_poly.pdbx_seq_one_letter_code
_entity_poly.pdbx_strand_id
1 'polypeptide(L)'
;MSLVITSPLHLLDSQRNKRRKTQKLEYPEVVLCNKVKCKHLASIGNMCIICGERVGIQESGVRFGYIYIHKSLSLGNDEIDRLRSACTKNLVSQRKLCLVLDLDHTLLHSTRLIDLKPEEEEYLKAQPDFFMLEFINMTSMTKLRPFVHKFLKEASKMFEMYIYTMGNRAYALDMAKLLDPRGDYFNGSVISKEDNTQKGQKGLDVIPGQERAVVILDDTEKVWMKHKDNLILMEEYHFFAPSCDQFGSQLKTDETEHNGALVFVLEALKRIHHMFFDDNVDVGSRDVRKVMKTVRKEVLQGCKIVFSRVFPIGFPVETHALWKMAEQLGATCSTETDASVTHVVSKDAGTEKSLWAVKEHKFLVDPQWIEAANFLWQKLPEEYFPVLRLYDVDCSQLRFEALSEAALLDCCFQEESVVFSAGSDCSITRYDLNSGISNRIGNHDDIATFVEYSNETHQVITAGFDKKIIAWDMRGAEPLAFLRNLGAEVESMSLSGFELTVAVGSSVDIYDLRNLDRSFQSNESCMDVQIRCVCSIPYCKGYAVGSVDGRVKLEFSYPSTSDNMGYIFRCCPKSTDARNHLVPVNDIAFNPFISGAFVTGDSKGYVTAWDAKSRRRLFELPRCSNSVASLTYNHEGQVLAVASSYTYNEAIELEKPPQIFVYKMDDSYIRSVSAGNSNSK
;
A
#
# COMPACT_ATOMS: atom_id res chain seq x y z
N MET A 1 48.70 37.34 -7.37
CA MET A 1 49.09 38.47 -8.24
C MET A 1 48.53 38.19 -9.61
N SER A 2 47.76 39.01 -10.32
CA SER A 2 47.06 40.27 -10.11
C SER A 2 46.18 40.41 -11.40
N LEU A 3 44.96 40.95 -11.27
CA LEU A 3 44.27 41.94 -12.13
C LEU A 3 44.62 41.99 -13.65
N VAL A 4 43.73 42.19 -14.66
CA VAL A 4 42.51 43.02 -14.72
C VAL A 4 41.85 42.93 -16.12
N ILE A 5 40.51 42.83 -16.12
CA ILE A 5 39.44 43.56 -16.86
C ILE A 5 39.76 44.20 -18.24
N THR A 6 38.87 43.96 -19.24
CA THR A 6 38.00 45.00 -19.88
C THR A 6 37.09 44.43 -20.98
N SER A 7 35.77 44.64 -20.82
CA SER A 7 34.82 44.84 -21.92
C SER A 7 34.92 46.28 -22.45
N PRO A 8 34.25 46.61 -23.57
CA PRO A 8 33.07 47.47 -23.40
C PRO A 8 31.86 47.15 -24.32
N LEU A 9 30.71 47.57 -23.82
CA LEU A 9 29.36 47.64 -24.43
C LEU A 9 29.23 48.72 -25.52
N HIS A 10 28.19 48.59 -26.36
CA HIS A 10 27.11 49.59 -26.66
C HIS A 10 26.28 49.06 -27.85
N LEU A 11 25.00 48.68 -27.70
CA LEU A 11 23.72 49.45 -27.69
C LEU A 11 23.05 49.63 -29.08
N LEU A 12 21.81 49.10 -29.19
CA LEU A 12 20.65 49.50 -30.02
C LEU A 12 20.81 49.44 -31.56
N ASP A 13 19.83 49.21 -32.44
CA ASP A 13 18.36 49.16 -32.34
C ASP A 13 17.78 48.50 -33.63
N SER A 14 16.49 48.14 -33.56
CA SER A 14 15.51 48.20 -34.66
C SER A 14 15.42 47.12 -35.77
N GLN A 15 14.24 46.50 -35.77
CA GLN A 15 13.26 46.38 -36.85
C GLN A 15 13.55 45.62 -38.17
N ARG A 16 12.66 44.64 -38.37
CA ARG A 16 11.84 44.37 -39.57
C ARG A 16 12.47 43.72 -40.81
N ASN A 17 11.78 42.62 -41.15
CA ASN A 17 11.21 42.28 -42.47
C ASN A 17 12.05 41.50 -43.50
N LYS A 18 11.43 40.37 -43.85
CA LYS A 18 11.16 39.86 -45.20
C LYS A 18 12.28 39.14 -45.95
N ARG A 19 12.01 37.84 -46.12
CA ARG A 19 12.18 37.04 -47.35
C ARG A 19 12.43 37.89 -48.61
N ARG A 20 13.53 37.64 -49.32
CA ARG A 20 13.53 36.94 -50.63
C ARG A 20 14.91 36.99 -51.31
N LYS A 21 15.33 35.80 -51.76
CA LYS A 21 15.95 35.47 -53.05
C LYS A 21 16.97 36.46 -53.64
N THR A 22 18.21 35.99 -53.74
CA THR A 22 19.11 36.22 -54.88
C THR A 22 19.87 34.91 -55.07
N GLN A 23 19.47 34.16 -56.10
CA GLN A 23 20.04 34.16 -57.45
C GLN A 23 21.20 33.15 -57.54
N LYS A 24 20.85 32.02 -58.19
CA LYS A 24 21.77 31.07 -58.79
C LYS A 24 22.79 31.82 -59.64
N LEU A 25 24.06 31.54 -59.39
CA LEU A 25 25.12 31.60 -60.39
C LEU A 25 25.62 30.17 -60.55
N GLU A 26 25.23 29.57 -61.67
CA GLU A 26 25.72 28.29 -62.15
C GLU A 26 27.16 28.47 -62.65
N TYR A 27 28.06 27.62 -62.15
CA TYR A 27 29.37 27.36 -62.73
C TYR A 27 29.43 25.86 -63.11
N PRO A 28 30.19 25.52 -64.16
CA PRO A 28 29.96 24.36 -65.02
C PRO A 28 30.34 23.02 -64.36
N GLU A 29 29.64 21.98 -64.82
CA GLU A 29 29.87 20.57 -64.51
C GLU A 29 31.35 20.19 -64.65
N VAL A 30 32.01 20.00 -63.51
CA VAL A 30 33.18 19.14 -63.42
C VAL A 30 32.66 17.71 -63.36
N VAL A 31 32.93 16.95 -64.42
CA VAL A 31 32.74 15.49 -64.47
C VAL A 31 33.63 14.86 -63.39
N LEU A 32 33.05 14.62 -62.21
CA LEU A 32 33.60 13.77 -61.18
C LEU A 32 33.08 12.36 -61.41
N CYS A 33 33.99 11.52 -61.91
CA CYS A 33 34.02 10.07 -61.89
C CYS A 33 32.92 9.41 -61.05
N ASN A 34 32.18 8.45 -61.64
CA ASN A 34 31.27 7.52 -60.95
C ASN A 34 31.84 7.13 -59.58
N LYS A 35 31.38 7.77 -58.50
CA LYS A 35 31.72 7.37 -57.13
C LYS A 35 31.09 6.00 -56.92
N VAL A 36 31.91 4.97 -57.01
CA VAL A 36 31.59 3.64 -56.50
C VAL A 36 31.12 3.84 -55.07
N LYS A 37 29.84 3.61 -54.78
CA LYS A 37 29.34 3.71 -53.41
C LYS A 37 30.14 2.72 -52.56
N CYS A 38 30.84 3.23 -51.56
CA CYS A 38 31.59 2.41 -50.62
C CYS A 38 30.62 1.39 -49.97
N LYS A 39 30.90 0.08 -50.15
CA LYS A 39 30.05 -1.04 -49.67
C LYS A 39 30.31 -1.40 -48.19
N HIS A 40 31.18 -0.64 -47.52
CA HIS A 40 31.60 -0.93 -46.15
C HIS A 40 30.53 -0.50 -45.16
N LEU A 41 30.32 -1.34 -44.14
CA LEU A 41 29.16 -1.31 -43.25
C LEU A 41 29.31 -0.37 -42.04
N ALA A 42 30.42 0.38 -41.94
CA ALA A 42 30.75 1.20 -40.78
C ALA A 42 31.26 2.60 -41.17
N SER A 43 30.69 3.65 -40.57
CA SER A 43 31.09 5.04 -40.81
C SER A 43 31.11 5.88 -39.53
N ILE A 44 32.05 6.84 -39.45
CA ILE A 44 32.14 7.87 -38.43
C ILE A 44 31.67 9.20 -39.06
N GLY A 45 30.54 9.72 -38.61
CA GLY A 45 29.89 10.87 -39.25
C GLY A 45 29.52 10.56 -40.69
N ASN A 46 29.99 11.37 -41.65
CA ASN A 46 29.76 11.15 -43.08
C ASN A 46 30.91 10.40 -43.77
N MET A 47 31.85 9.80 -43.04
CA MET A 47 33.05 9.16 -43.59
C MET A 47 33.11 7.68 -43.23
N CYS A 48 33.34 6.82 -44.22
CA CYS A 48 33.56 5.40 -43.99
C CYS A 48 34.88 5.17 -43.24
N ILE A 49 34.87 4.35 -42.19
CA ILE A 49 36.07 4.07 -41.37
C ILE A 49 37.10 3.19 -42.09
N ILE A 50 36.68 2.44 -43.12
CA ILE A 50 37.54 1.51 -43.86
C ILE A 50 38.14 2.18 -45.10
N CYS A 51 37.30 2.86 -45.90
CA CYS A 51 37.71 3.42 -47.19
C CYS A 51 37.97 4.94 -47.15
N GLY A 52 37.60 5.64 -46.06
CA GLY A 52 37.75 7.08 -45.94
C GLY A 52 36.81 7.92 -46.84
N GLU A 53 36.01 7.29 -47.70
CA GLU A 53 35.11 8.00 -48.61
C GLU A 53 33.87 8.56 -47.90
N ARG A 54 33.35 9.68 -48.45
CA ARG A 54 32.11 10.28 -47.97
C ARG A 54 30.90 9.43 -48.37
N VAL A 55 30.22 8.87 -47.37
CA VAL A 55 28.97 8.13 -47.56
C VAL A 55 27.83 9.15 -47.65
N GLY A 56 27.02 9.10 -48.72
CA GLY A 56 25.82 9.94 -48.84
C GLY A 56 24.82 9.60 -47.74
N ILE A 57 24.04 10.57 -47.27
CA ILE A 57 23.00 10.39 -46.25
C ILE A 57 21.99 9.37 -46.80
N GLN A 58 22.19 8.09 -46.53
CA GLN A 58 21.20 7.05 -46.74
C GLN A 58 20.51 6.83 -45.39
N GLU A 59 19.17 6.94 -45.39
CA GLU A 59 18.28 6.76 -44.24
C GLU A 59 18.32 5.33 -43.64
N SER A 60 19.19 4.45 -44.11
CA SER A 60 19.25 3.02 -43.74
C SER A 60 20.26 2.68 -42.65
N GLY A 61 21.02 3.64 -42.12
CA GLY A 61 21.97 3.43 -41.03
C GLY A 61 21.41 3.86 -39.68
N VAL A 62 21.34 2.97 -38.70
CA VAL A 62 20.98 3.32 -37.31
C VAL A 62 22.25 3.87 -36.62
N ARG A 63 22.11 5.00 -35.91
CA ARG A 63 23.19 5.51 -35.06
C ARG A 63 23.44 4.52 -33.93
N PHE A 64 24.68 4.06 -33.79
CA PHE A 64 25.07 3.12 -32.75
C PHE A 64 25.36 3.84 -31.46
N GLY A 65 24.46 3.71 -30.49
CA GLY A 65 24.66 4.17 -29.11
C GLY A 65 25.12 3.03 -28.20
N TYR A 66 26.24 2.37 -28.50
CA TYR A 66 26.92 1.62 -27.42
C TYR A 66 27.60 2.64 -26.51
N ILE A 67 27.50 2.48 -25.20
CA ILE A 67 28.31 3.20 -24.20
C ILE A 67 29.82 3.09 -24.49
N TYR A 68 30.23 2.02 -25.19
CA TYR A 68 31.62 1.73 -25.55
C TYR A 68 32.05 2.25 -26.93
N ILE A 69 31.18 2.95 -27.67
CA ILE A 69 31.47 3.40 -29.05
C ILE A 69 31.03 4.86 -29.25
N HIS A 70 31.93 5.66 -29.82
CA HIS A 70 31.74 7.10 -30.05
C HIS A 70 30.41 7.41 -30.77
N LYS A 71 29.65 8.43 -30.30
CA LYS A 71 28.30 8.84 -30.77
C LYS A 71 28.14 9.09 -32.28
N SER A 72 29.25 9.09 -33.03
CA SER A 72 29.27 9.28 -34.48
C SER A 72 29.44 7.98 -35.29
N LEU A 73 29.58 6.80 -34.65
CA LEU A 73 29.62 5.53 -35.36
C LEU A 73 28.21 5.10 -35.78
N SER A 74 28.05 4.76 -37.05
CA SER A 74 26.87 4.06 -37.58
C SER A 74 27.33 2.74 -38.19
N LEU A 75 26.66 1.64 -37.84
CA LEU A 75 26.88 0.32 -38.43
C LEU A 75 25.61 -0.13 -39.18
N GLY A 76 25.78 -0.99 -40.17
CA GLY A 76 24.66 -1.63 -40.87
C GLY A 76 23.91 -2.63 -39.97
N ASN A 77 22.61 -2.83 -40.24
CA ASN A 77 21.70 -3.70 -39.47
C ASN A 77 22.26 -5.12 -39.24
N ASP A 78 22.87 -5.73 -40.25
CA ASP A 78 23.42 -7.09 -40.16
C ASP A 78 24.57 -7.20 -39.14
N GLU A 79 25.41 -6.16 -39.03
CA GLU A 79 26.52 -6.16 -38.08
C GLU A 79 26.02 -5.90 -36.64
N ILE A 80 24.91 -5.17 -36.48
CA ILE A 80 24.22 -5.02 -35.18
C ILE A 80 23.75 -6.36 -34.69
N ASP A 81 23.05 -7.08 -35.56
CA ASP A 81 22.46 -8.36 -35.19
C ASP A 81 23.55 -9.38 -34.87
N ARG A 82 24.69 -9.32 -35.59
CA ARG A 82 25.86 -10.12 -35.27
C ARG A 82 26.45 -9.78 -33.91
N LEU A 83 26.65 -8.49 -33.59
CA LEU A 83 27.17 -8.04 -32.29
C LEU A 83 26.22 -8.42 -31.15
N ARG A 84 24.91 -8.19 -31.32
CA ARG A 84 23.89 -8.59 -30.34
C ARG A 84 23.86 -10.09 -30.13
N SER A 85 23.97 -10.87 -31.21
CA SER A 85 24.05 -12.33 -31.14
C SER A 85 25.28 -12.80 -30.36
N ALA A 86 26.43 -12.17 -30.59
CA ALA A 86 27.67 -12.51 -29.89
C ALA A 86 27.59 -12.15 -28.39
N CYS A 87 27.10 -10.95 -28.07
CA CYS A 87 26.88 -10.51 -26.68
C CYS A 87 25.91 -11.46 -25.96
N THR A 88 24.77 -11.77 -26.57
CA THR A 88 23.76 -12.69 -26.00
C THR A 88 24.34 -14.09 -25.78
N LYS A 89 25.12 -14.63 -26.72
CA LYS A 89 25.76 -15.93 -26.56
C LYS A 89 26.74 -15.96 -25.38
N ASN A 90 27.52 -14.90 -25.18
CA ASN A 90 28.45 -14.78 -24.06
C ASN A 90 27.69 -14.76 -22.72
N LEU A 91 26.67 -13.91 -22.60
CA LEU A 91 25.80 -13.82 -21.43
C LEU A 91 25.16 -15.17 -21.07
N VAL A 92 24.55 -15.81 -22.08
CA VAL A 92 23.91 -17.11 -21.92
C VAL A 92 24.92 -18.19 -21.50
N SER A 93 26.16 -18.17 -22.02
CA SER A 93 27.19 -19.12 -21.57
C SER A 93 27.61 -18.94 -20.10
N GLN A 94 27.42 -17.74 -19.56
CA GLN A 94 27.65 -17.44 -18.13
C GLN A 94 26.39 -17.69 -17.28
N ARG A 95 25.33 -18.27 -17.87
CA ARG A 95 23.99 -18.40 -17.26
C ARG A 95 23.44 -17.05 -16.79
N LYS A 96 23.63 -15.98 -17.59
CA LYS A 96 23.07 -14.65 -17.31
C LYS A 96 22.16 -14.14 -18.43
N LEU A 97 21.21 -13.28 -18.05
CA LEU A 97 20.34 -12.50 -18.94
C LEU A 97 20.62 -11.00 -18.76
N CYS A 98 20.03 -10.13 -19.59
CA CYS A 98 20.06 -8.68 -19.36
C CYS A 98 18.84 -8.24 -18.54
N LEU A 99 19.05 -7.36 -17.56
CA LEU A 99 17.99 -6.69 -16.81
C LEU A 99 18.11 -5.17 -16.97
N VAL A 100 17.10 -4.55 -17.57
CA VAL A 100 16.99 -3.10 -17.72
C VAL A 100 16.13 -2.58 -16.57
N LEU A 101 16.65 -1.63 -15.81
CA LEU A 101 16.03 -1.07 -14.62
C LEU A 101 15.74 0.42 -14.85
N ASP A 102 14.50 0.83 -14.66
CA ASP A 102 14.19 2.25 -14.44
C ASP A 102 14.61 2.71 -13.04
N LEU A 103 14.59 4.03 -12.79
CA LEU A 103 14.98 4.63 -11.52
C LEU A 103 13.75 5.21 -10.80
N ASP A 104 13.13 6.23 -11.40
CA ASP A 104 12.14 7.08 -10.77
C ASP A 104 10.83 6.33 -10.64
N HIS A 105 10.25 6.26 -9.44
CA HIS A 105 9.06 5.45 -9.12
C HIS A 105 9.23 3.93 -9.30
N THR A 106 10.38 3.44 -9.77
CA THR A 106 10.70 2.01 -9.80
C THR A 106 11.62 1.61 -8.63
N LEU A 107 12.82 2.17 -8.54
CA LEU A 107 13.85 1.83 -7.53
C LEU A 107 14.02 2.91 -6.45
N LEU A 108 13.59 4.13 -6.74
CA LEU A 108 13.74 5.28 -5.87
C LEU A 108 12.67 6.32 -6.18
N HIS A 109 12.49 7.26 -5.27
CA HIS A 109 11.65 8.42 -5.48
C HIS A 109 12.44 9.67 -5.09
N SER A 110 12.35 10.71 -5.91
CA SER A 110 13.07 11.98 -5.74
C SER A 110 12.09 13.14 -5.76
N THR A 111 12.20 14.05 -4.79
CA THR A 111 11.44 15.31 -4.76
C THR A 111 12.37 16.51 -4.69
N ARG A 112 11.91 17.68 -5.13
CA ARG A 112 12.69 18.91 -5.04
C ARG A 112 12.58 19.44 -3.61
N LEU A 113 13.69 19.96 -3.07
CA LEU A 113 13.70 20.50 -1.71
C LEU A 113 12.69 21.63 -1.51
N ILE A 114 12.45 22.45 -2.56
CA ILE A 114 11.47 23.54 -2.56
C ILE A 114 10.01 23.09 -2.42
N ASP A 115 9.72 21.81 -2.70
CA ASP A 115 8.38 21.25 -2.61
C ASP A 115 8.11 20.65 -1.21
N LEU A 116 9.13 20.58 -0.35
CA LEU A 116 9.01 20.11 1.05
C LEU A 116 8.70 21.26 2.00
N LYS A 117 7.92 20.97 3.05
CA LYS A 117 7.75 21.93 4.15
C LYS A 117 9.08 22.04 4.94
N PRO A 118 9.45 23.23 5.47
CA PRO A 118 10.70 23.41 6.20
C PRO A 118 10.89 22.44 7.39
N GLU A 119 9.80 22.12 8.10
CA GLU A 119 9.78 21.17 9.22
C GLU A 119 10.05 19.73 8.75
N GLU A 120 9.52 19.34 7.59
CA GLU A 120 9.74 18.02 6.99
C GLU A 120 11.17 17.90 6.46
N GLU A 121 11.71 18.96 5.88
CA GLU A 121 13.10 19.00 5.41
C GLU A 121 14.10 18.75 6.55
N GLU A 122 13.94 19.44 7.69
CA GLU A 122 14.83 19.29 8.83
C GLU A 122 14.77 17.88 9.44
N TYR A 123 13.56 17.32 9.54
CA TYR A 123 13.35 15.94 9.99
C TYR A 123 14.00 14.93 9.04
N LEU A 124 13.79 15.04 7.73
CA LEU A 124 14.30 14.10 6.73
C LEU A 124 15.83 14.13 6.64
N LYS A 125 16.46 15.29 6.80
CA LYS A 125 17.93 15.40 6.85
C LYS A 125 18.56 14.67 8.02
N ALA A 126 17.83 14.49 9.12
CA ALA A 126 18.32 13.77 10.29
C ALA A 126 18.25 12.24 10.13
N GLN A 127 17.55 11.75 9.11
CA GLN A 127 17.31 10.32 8.89
C GLN A 127 18.37 9.71 7.94
N PRO A 128 18.90 8.52 8.23
CA PRO A 128 20.00 7.92 7.45
C PRO A 128 19.59 7.42 6.06
N ASP A 129 18.31 7.20 5.82
CA ASP A 129 17.81 6.60 4.57
C ASP A 129 17.48 7.64 3.47
N PHE A 130 17.78 8.92 3.72
CA PHE A 130 17.47 10.02 2.83
C PHE A 130 18.75 10.65 2.29
N PHE A 131 18.77 10.85 0.97
CA PHE A 131 19.95 11.31 0.26
C PHE A 131 19.70 12.64 -0.40
N MET A 132 20.45 13.65 0.03
CA MET A 132 20.41 14.98 -0.57
C MET A 132 21.40 15.06 -1.72
N LEU A 133 20.93 15.53 -2.87
CA LEU A 133 21.73 15.65 -4.08
C LEU A 133 21.60 17.06 -4.65
N GLU A 134 22.75 17.65 -4.94
CA GLU A 134 22.88 19.00 -5.47
C GLU A 134 23.15 18.95 -6.98
N PHE A 135 22.21 19.46 -7.76
CA PHE A 135 22.35 19.69 -9.19
C PHE A 135 22.52 21.18 -9.46
N ILE A 136 23.03 21.52 -10.64
CA ILE A 136 23.19 22.92 -11.08
C ILE A 136 21.79 23.57 -11.05
N ASN A 137 21.58 24.47 -10.08
CA ASN A 137 20.34 25.21 -9.78
C ASN A 137 19.17 24.41 -9.18
N MET A 138 19.40 23.20 -8.63
CA MET A 138 18.33 22.45 -7.97
C MET A 138 18.88 21.46 -6.94
N THR A 139 18.37 21.49 -5.71
CA THR A 139 18.64 20.46 -4.69
C THR A 139 17.43 19.53 -4.60
N SER A 140 17.67 18.23 -4.60
CA SER A 140 16.63 17.21 -4.46
C SER A 140 16.87 16.32 -3.26
N MET A 141 15.79 15.86 -2.64
CA MET A 141 15.80 14.80 -1.64
C MET A 141 15.39 13.49 -2.31
N THR A 142 16.16 12.43 -2.11
CA THR A 142 15.94 11.11 -2.70
C THR A 142 15.75 10.07 -1.61
N LYS A 143 14.73 9.23 -1.77
CA LYS A 143 14.50 8.05 -0.95
C LYS A 143 14.62 6.82 -1.83
N LEU A 144 15.46 5.88 -1.40
CA LEU A 144 15.58 4.57 -2.06
C LEU A 144 14.37 3.71 -1.69
N ARG A 145 13.88 2.92 -2.64
CA ARG A 145 12.82 1.94 -2.38
C ARG A 145 13.38 0.87 -1.42
N PRO A 146 12.65 0.50 -0.37
CA PRO A 146 13.06 -0.54 0.56
C PRO A 146 13.50 -1.83 -0.15
N PHE A 147 14.47 -2.54 0.41
CA PHE A 147 15.08 -3.75 -0.16
C PHE A 147 15.96 -3.57 -1.42
N VAL A 148 16.11 -2.36 -1.99
CA VAL A 148 16.80 -2.16 -3.28
C VAL A 148 18.24 -2.70 -3.34
N HIS A 149 19.07 -2.49 -2.31
CA HIS A 149 20.46 -2.97 -2.35
C HIS A 149 20.55 -4.50 -2.32
N LYS A 150 19.67 -5.16 -1.57
CA LYS A 150 19.58 -6.62 -1.52
C LYS A 150 19.02 -7.18 -2.83
N PHE A 151 18.02 -6.52 -3.41
CA PHE A 151 17.52 -6.79 -4.75
C PHE A 151 18.65 -6.75 -5.79
N LEU A 152 19.41 -5.66 -5.88
CA LEU A 152 20.50 -5.51 -6.85
C LEU A 152 21.59 -6.57 -6.67
N LYS A 153 21.96 -6.86 -5.42
CA LYS A 153 22.95 -7.89 -5.09
C LYS A 153 22.50 -9.28 -5.58
N GLU A 154 21.26 -9.68 -5.32
CA GLU A 154 20.75 -10.98 -5.74
C GLU A 154 20.51 -11.04 -7.26
N ALA A 155 19.97 -9.98 -7.85
CA ALA A 155 19.77 -9.88 -9.30
C ALA A 155 21.10 -9.96 -10.07
N SER A 156 22.18 -9.35 -9.58
CA SER A 156 23.50 -9.37 -10.22
C SER A 156 24.09 -10.77 -10.45
N LYS A 157 23.64 -11.78 -9.69
CA LYS A 157 24.06 -13.17 -9.84
C LYS A 157 23.48 -13.80 -11.11
N MET A 158 22.29 -13.35 -11.52
CA MET A 158 21.49 -13.90 -12.61
C MET A 158 21.45 -12.99 -13.85
N PHE A 159 21.69 -11.70 -13.66
CA PHE A 159 21.54 -10.68 -14.70
C PHE A 159 22.77 -9.77 -14.80
N GLU A 160 23.05 -9.33 -16.02
CA GLU A 160 23.83 -8.13 -16.28
C GLU A 160 22.87 -6.93 -16.33
N MET A 161 23.11 -5.92 -15.51
CA MET A 161 22.12 -4.87 -15.21
C MET A 161 22.45 -3.54 -15.89
N TYR A 162 21.40 -2.87 -16.37
CA TYR A 162 21.48 -1.61 -17.09
C TYR A 162 20.48 -0.63 -16.48
N ILE A 163 20.92 0.58 -16.15
CA ILE A 163 20.02 1.67 -15.78
C ILE A 163 19.52 2.32 -17.07
N TYR A 164 18.20 2.49 -17.18
CA TYR A 164 17.59 3.22 -18.28
C TYR A 164 16.47 4.13 -17.78
N THR A 165 16.81 5.40 -17.58
CA THR A 165 15.88 6.44 -17.08
C THR A 165 15.54 7.50 -18.13
N MET A 166 14.38 8.14 -17.97
CA MET A 166 14.01 9.36 -18.69
C MET A 166 14.59 10.64 -18.05
N GLY A 167 15.39 10.52 -17.00
CA GLY A 167 16.20 11.59 -16.42
C GLY A 167 17.35 12.03 -17.33
N ASN A 168 17.96 13.16 -16.99
CA ASN A 168 19.17 13.64 -17.68
C ASN A 168 20.40 12.80 -17.29
N ARG A 169 21.51 12.94 -18.02
CA ARG A 169 22.70 12.11 -17.78
C ARG A 169 23.35 12.35 -16.42
N ALA A 170 23.40 13.60 -15.96
CA ALA A 170 23.98 13.94 -14.65
C ALA A 170 23.21 13.26 -13.51
N TYR A 171 21.88 13.40 -13.53
CA TYR A 171 20.95 12.76 -12.61
C TYR A 171 21.15 11.24 -12.57
N ALA A 172 21.13 10.59 -13.74
CA ALA A 172 21.26 9.15 -13.84
C ALA A 172 22.58 8.63 -13.26
N LEU A 173 23.69 9.36 -13.47
CA LEU A 173 24.99 8.99 -12.93
C LEU A 173 25.06 9.17 -11.40
N ASP A 174 24.44 10.20 -10.85
CA ASP A 174 24.42 10.40 -9.41
C ASP A 174 23.51 9.39 -8.70
N MET A 175 22.36 9.04 -9.28
CA MET A 175 21.53 7.92 -8.80
C MET A 175 22.28 6.59 -8.88
N ALA A 176 23.02 6.34 -9.97
CA ALA A 176 23.81 5.12 -10.13
C ALA A 176 24.90 5.00 -9.04
N LYS A 177 25.57 6.10 -8.69
CA LYS A 177 26.53 6.12 -7.57
C LYS A 177 25.86 5.84 -6.23
N LEU A 178 24.64 6.30 -6.04
CA LEU A 178 23.88 6.06 -4.81
C LEU A 178 23.49 4.57 -4.70
N LEU A 179 23.02 3.97 -5.79
CA LEU A 179 22.62 2.56 -5.84
C LEU A 179 23.82 1.59 -5.85
N ASP A 180 24.93 2.01 -6.44
CA ASP A 180 26.16 1.22 -6.62
C ASP A 180 27.43 2.04 -6.29
N PRO A 181 27.72 2.31 -5.01
CA PRO A 181 28.85 3.16 -4.61
C PRO A 181 30.23 2.59 -4.99
N ARG A 182 30.33 1.26 -5.19
CA ARG A 182 31.58 0.57 -5.54
C ARG A 182 31.73 0.35 -7.04
N GLY A 183 30.69 0.55 -7.83
CA GLY A 183 30.69 0.27 -9.26
C GLY A 183 30.68 -1.22 -9.61
N ASP A 184 30.11 -2.06 -8.72
CA ASP A 184 30.08 -3.52 -8.88
C ASP A 184 29.03 -3.97 -9.91
N TYR A 185 27.98 -3.16 -10.14
CA TYR A 185 26.76 -3.55 -10.83
C TYR A 185 26.57 -2.85 -12.17
N PHE A 186 26.75 -1.53 -12.23
CA PHE A 186 26.33 -0.71 -13.36
C PHE A 186 27.48 -0.10 -14.17
N ASN A 187 28.73 -0.51 -13.94
CA ASN A 187 29.98 0.05 -14.45
C ASN A 187 29.96 0.63 -15.90
N GLY A 188 29.42 1.85 -16.06
CA GLY A 188 29.20 2.53 -17.35
C GLY A 188 27.84 2.30 -18.03
N SER A 189 27.09 1.27 -17.63
CA SER A 189 25.77 0.80 -18.14
C SER A 189 24.58 1.71 -17.80
N VAL A 190 24.76 3.03 -17.93
CA VAL A 190 23.74 4.03 -17.61
C VAL A 190 23.29 4.75 -18.88
N ILE A 191 22.00 4.58 -19.19
CA ILE A 191 21.31 5.15 -20.35
C ILE A 191 20.34 6.23 -19.84
N SER A 192 20.48 7.44 -20.38
CA SER A 192 19.63 8.58 -20.01
C SER A 192 18.76 9.03 -21.18
N LYS A 193 17.89 10.00 -20.92
CA LYS A 193 17.03 10.62 -21.95
C LYS A 193 17.79 11.13 -23.18
N GLU A 194 19.04 11.54 -23.01
CA GLU A 194 19.90 12.06 -24.09
C GLU A 194 20.37 10.98 -25.06
N ASP A 195 20.32 9.72 -24.64
CA ASP A 195 20.75 8.57 -25.42
C ASP A 195 19.58 7.91 -26.18
N ASN A 196 18.34 8.38 -25.97
CA ASN A 196 17.14 7.89 -26.65
C ASN A 196 17.17 8.16 -28.16
N THR A 197 16.84 7.14 -28.95
CA THR A 197 16.70 7.26 -30.41
C THR A 197 15.34 7.81 -30.83
N GLN A 198 14.32 7.64 -29.99
CA GLN A 198 12.97 8.16 -30.21
C GLN A 198 12.57 9.13 -29.09
N LYS A 199 12.02 10.29 -29.46
CA LYS A 199 11.65 11.31 -28.48
C LYS A 199 10.50 10.80 -27.61
N GLY A 200 10.74 10.72 -26.30
CA GLY A 200 9.73 10.35 -25.31
C GLY A 200 9.43 8.85 -25.24
N GLN A 201 10.24 7.99 -25.86
CA GLN A 201 10.08 6.54 -25.80
C GLN A 201 11.41 5.87 -25.50
N LYS A 202 11.36 4.76 -24.77
CA LYS A 202 12.50 3.88 -24.53
C LYS A 202 12.51 2.75 -25.57
N GLY A 203 13.70 2.30 -25.94
CA GLY A 203 13.88 1.24 -26.93
C GLY A 203 15.03 0.32 -26.56
N LEU A 204 14.92 -0.97 -26.91
CA LEU A 204 16.02 -1.92 -26.71
C LEU A 204 17.12 -1.76 -27.76
N ASP A 205 17.03 -0.76 -28.62
CA ASP A 205 17.99 -0.50 -29.67
C ASP A 205 19.36 -0.01 -29.16
N VAL A 206 19.36 0.60 -27.97
CA VAL A 206 20.56 1.02 -27.23
C VAL A 206 21.13 -0.07 -26.31
N ILE A 207 20.45 -1.21 -26.18
CA ILE A 207 20.87 -2.35 -25.35
C ILE A 207 21.68 -3.34 -26.21
N PRO A 208 22.80 -3.89 -25.67
CA PRO A 208 23.68 -4.77 -26.43
C PRO A 208 23.15 -6.19 -26.66
N GLY A 209 22.18 -6.64 -25.84
CA GLY A 209 21.58 -7.97 -25.95
C GLY A 209 20.50 -8.09 -27.04
N GLN A 210 20.22 -9.31 -27.48
CA GLN A 210 19.02 -9.62 -28.25
C GLN A 210 17.80 -9.59 -27.35
N GLU A 211 16.68 -9.06 -27.82
CA GLU A 211 15.42 -8.95 -27.07
C GLU A 211 14.97 -10.25 -26.39
N ARG A 212 15.29 -11.41 -26.99
CA ARG A 212 14.96 -12.73 -26.43
C ARG A 212 15.64 -13.06 -25.09
N ALA A 213 16.62 -12.26 -24.67
CA ALA A 213 17.39 -12.43 -23.45
C ALA A 213 17.41 -11.16 -22.57
N VAL A 214 16.49 -10.21 -22.82
CA VAL A 214 16.39 -8.95 -22.09
C VAL A 214 15.07 -8.90 -21.32
N VAL A 215 15.13 -8.60 -20.03
CA VAL A 215 13.98 -8.32 -19.16
C VAL A 215 14.02 -6.84 -18.77
N ILE A 216 12.87 -6.19 -18.74
CA ILE A 216 12.71 -4.78 -18.38
C ILE A 216 11.89 -4.70 -17.09
N LEU A 217 12.33 -3.87 -16.15
CA LEU A 217 11.58 -3.52 -14.94
C LEU A 217 11.35 -2.01 -14.92
N ASP A 218 10.08 -1.60 -15.01
CA ASP A 218 9.68 -0.20 -15.17
C ASP A 218 8.23 -0.05 -14.69
N ASP A 219 7.90 1.05 -14.01
CA ASP A 219 6.54 1.40 -13.60
C ASP A 219 5.68 1.93 -14.76
N THR A 220 6.30 2.38 -15.87
CA THR A 220 5.59 3.05 -16.95
C THR A 220 5.55 2.22 -18.23
N GLU A 221 4.41 1.58 -18.52
CA GLU A 221 4.23 0.80 -19.77
C GLU A 221 4.31 1.68 -21.04
N LYS A 222 3.83 2.92 -20.96
CA LYS A 222 3.66 3.82 -22.12
C LYS A 222 4.98 4.19 -22.80
N VAL A 223 6.11 4.14 -22.10
CA VAL A 223 7.42 4.44 -22.71
C VAL A 223 7.99 3.24 -23.49
N TRP A 224 7.46 2.03 -23.29
CA TRP A 224 7.93 0.77 -23.87
C TRP A 224 7.03 0.19 -24.96
N MET A 225 6.36 1.03 -25.75
CA MET A 225 5.32 0.61 -26.72
C MET A 225 5.74 -0.52 -27.69
N LYS A 226 7.03 -0.60 -28.06
CA LYS A 226 7.57 -1.64 -28.95
C LYS A 226 7.98 -2.93 -28.24
N HIS A 227 8.28 -2.88 -26.95
CA HIS A 227 8.89 -3.97 -26.18
C HIS A 227 8.08 -4.37 -24.94
N LYS A 228 6.75 -4.19 -24.98
CA LYS A 228 5.83 -4.55 -23.89
C LYS A 228 5.95 -6.01 -23.44
N ASP A 229 6.27 -6.90 -24.36
CA ASP A 229 6.45 -8.33 -24.07
C ASP A 229 7.68 -8.63 -23.20
N ASN A 230 8.63 -7.69 -23.10
CA ASN A 230 9.83 -7.78 -22.26
C ASN A 230 9.64 -7.10 -20.89
N LEU A 231 8.50 -6.42 -20.67
CA LEU A 231 8.26 -5.57 -19.50
C LEU A 231 7.61 -6.34 -18.36
N ILE A 232 8.23 -6.25 -17.18
CA ILE A 232 7.62 -6.46 -15.88
C ILE A 232 7.17 -5.08 -15.39
N LEU A 233 5.86 -4.83 -15.44
CA LEU A 233 5.27 -3.59 -14.97
C LEU A 233 5.20 -3.62 -13.44
N MET A 234 5.70 -2.57 -12.79
CA MET A 234 5.65 -2.41 -11.34
C MET A 234 4.65 -1.34 -10.90
N GLU A 235 4.24 -1.42 -9.64
CA GLU A 235 3.56 -0.32 -8.97
C GLU A 235 4.53 0.84 -8.71
N GLU A 236 4.05 2.05 -8.99
CA GLU A 236 4.78 3.30 -8.79
C GLU A 236 5.12 3.51 -7.31
N TYR A 237 6.40 3.76 -7.03
CA TYR A 237 6.90 4.05 -5.69
C TYR A 237 6.76 5.54 -5.35
N HIS A 238 5.89 5.86 -4.39
CA HIS A 238 5.55 7.23 -3.98
C HIS A 238 5.83 7.50 -2.51
N PHE A 239 7.07 7.87 -2.18
CA PHE A 239 7.42 8.28 -0.81
C PHE A 239 7.04 9.74 -0.44
N PHE A 240 7.20 10.71 -1.36
CA PHE A 240 7.11 12.16 -1.10
C PHE A 240 5.81 12.80 -1.58
N ALA A 241 4.75 12.03 -1.84
CA ALA A 241 3.53 12.54 -2.46
C ALA A 241 2.90 13.70 -1.65
N PRO A 242 2.73 14.90 -2.24
CA PRO A 242 1.98 15.97 -1.63
C PRO A 242 0.50 15.73 -1.92
N SER A 243 -0.31 15.44 -0.90
CA SER A 243 -1.78 15.29 -1.01
C SER A 243 -2.24 14.15 -1.91
N CYS A 244 -2.53 13.00 -1.30
CA CYS A 244 -3.53 12.09 -1.83
C CYS A 244 -4.93 12.72 -1.63
N ASP A 245 -5.40 13.45 -2.63
CA ASP A 245 -6.85 13.74 -2.80
C ASP A 245 -7.50 12.80 -3.84
N GLN A 246 -6.74 11.83 -4.37
CA GLN A 246 -7.24 10.71 -5.16
C GLN A 246 -6.33 9.50 -4.88
N PHE A 247 -6.92 8.40 -4.41
CA PHE A 247 -6.29 7.09 -4.13
C PHE A 247 -5.46 6.98 -2.84
N GLY A 248 -6.19 6.78 -1.73
CA GLY A 248 -5.72 6.11 -0.51
C GLY A 248 -4.33 6.47 0.01
N SER A 249 -4.17 7.62 0.67
CA SER A 249 -3.10 7.77 1.65
C SER A 249 -3.44 6.94 2.88
N GLN A 250 -3.08 5.66 2.83
CA GLN A 250 -2.56 5.00 4.01
C GLN A 250 -1.46 5.90 4.59
N LEU A 251 -1.43 6.01 5.92
CA LEU A 251 -0.40 6.70 6.68
C LEU A 251 0.98 6.58 6.03
N LYS A 252 1.82 7.63 6.16
CA LYS A 252 3.26 7.71 5.84
C LYS A 252 4.07 6.47 6.31
N THR A 253 3.84 5.31 5.73
CA THR A 253 4.44 4.02 6.04
C THR A 253 5.01 3.50 4.74
N ASP A 254 6.33 3.58 4.66
CA ASP A 254 7.13 3.10 3.54
C ASP A 254 6.99 1.57 3.40
N GLU A 255 7.37 1.03 2.25
CA GLU A 255 7.39 -0.43 2.05
C GLU A 255 8.32 -1.12 3.07
N THR A 256 8.12 -2.41 3.34
CA THR A 256 8.99 -3.17 4.24
C THR A 256 10.03 -3.99 3.49
N GLU A 257 11.15 -4.33 4.15
CA GLU A 257 12.17 -5.22 3.55
C GLU A 257 11.70 -6.67 3.32
N HIS A 258 10.52 -7.05 3.81
CA HIS A 258 10.04 -8.43 3.81
C HIS A 258 8.82 -8.63 2.91
N ASN A 259 7.95 -7.61 2.78
CA ASN A 259 6.72 -7.65 1.98
C ASN A 259 6.63 -6.49 0.97
N GLY A 260 7.76 -5.93 0.53
CA GLY A 260 7.80 -4.86 -0.48
C GLY A 260 7.75 -5.39 -1.92
N ALA A 261 7.44 -4.52 -2.88
CA ALA A 261 7.25 -4.90 -4.28
C ALA A 261 8.52 -5.52 -4.90
N LEU A 262 9.70 -4.98 -4.55
CA LEU A 262 10.99 -5.50 -5.03
C LEU A 262 11.29 -6.93 -4.55
N VAL A 263 10.73 -7.36 -3.42
CA VAL A 263 10.87 -8.74 -2.92
C VAL A 263 10.14 -9.71 -3.84
N PHE A 264 8.87 -9.41 -4.13
CA PHE A 264 8.03 -10.24 -4.99
C PHE A 264 8.55 -10.30 -6.44
N VAL A 265 8.96 -9.15 -6.98
CA VAL A 265 9.57 -9.08 -8.31
C VAL A 265 10.88 -9.87 -8.37
N LEU A 266 11.71 -9.86 -7.33
CA LEU A 266 12.93 -10.67 -7.29
C LEU A 266 12.62 -12.17 -7.40
N GLU A 267 11.58 -12.65 -6.72
CA GLU A 267 11.15 -14.05 -6.83
C GLU A 267 10.63 -14.38 -8.23
N ALA A 268 9.88 -13.48 -8.86
CA ALA A 268 9.48 -13.63 -10.26
C ALA A 268 10.70 -13.69 -11.20
N LEU A 269 11.69 -12.81 -11.02
CA LEU A 269 12.95 -12.80 -11.79
C LEU A 269 13.74 -14.11 -11.61
N LYS A 270 13.84 -14.63 -10.38
CA LYS A 270 14.48 -15.94 -10.10
C LYS A 270 13.76 -17.07 -10.84
N ARG A 271 12.43 -17.07 -10.83
CA ARG A 271 11.62 -18.07 -11.52
C ARG A 271 11.79 -17.99 -13.05
N ILE A 272 11.77 -16.78 -13.61
CA ILE A 272 12.03 -16.54 -15.05
C ILE A 272 13.43 -17.05 -15.42
N HIS A 273 14.46 -16.72 -14.64
CA HIS A 273 15.83 -17.17 -14.89
C HIS A 273 15.95 -18.69 -14.82
N HIS A 274 15.40 -19.32 -13.78
CA HIS A 274 15.39 -20.77 -13.62
C HIS A 274 14.70 -21.47 -14.80
N MET A 275 13.52 -21.01 -15.19
CA MET A 275 12.78 -21.57 -16.33
C MET A 275 13.46 -21.29 -17.68
N PHE A 276 14.22 -20.20 -17.83
CA PHE A 276 14.97 -19.93 -19.05
C PHE A 276 16.18 -20.85 -19.21
N PHE A 277 16.86 -21.19 -18.10
CA PHE A 277 18.05 -22.04 -18.08
C PHE A 277 17.79 -23.49 -17.64
N ASP A 278 16.53 -23.92 -17.59
CA ASP A 278 16.19 -25.33 -17.37
C ASP A 278 16.87 -26.22 -18.42
N ASP A 279 17.69 -27.17 -17.96
CA ASP A 279 18.64 -27.95 -18.75
C ASP A 279 17.95 -28.93 -19.74
N ASN A 280 16.64 -29.12 -19.62
CA ASN A 280 15.86 -30.02 -20.48
C ASN A 280 15.54 -29.46 -21.87
N VAL A 281 15.88 -28.20 -22.16
CA VAL A 281 15.53 -27.52 -23.42
C VAL A 281 16.73 -26.77 -23.99
N ASP A 282 16.85 -26.76 -25.32
CA ASP A 282 17.89 -26.00 -26.02
C ASP A 282 17.75 -24.49 -25.77
N VAL A 283 18.70 -23.96 -24.98
CA VAL A 283 18.82 -22.53 -24.63
C VAL A 283 19.00 -21.66 -25.88
N GLY A 284 19.56 -22.21 -26.96
CA GLY A 284 19.74 -21.53 -28.24
C GLY A 284 18.43 -21.03 -28.86
N SER A 285 17.32 -21.73 -28.61
CA SER A 285 15.99 -21.43 -29.16
C SER A 285 15.04 -20.71 -28.20
N ARG A 286 15.45 -20.54 -26.93
CA ARG A 286 14.60 -19.93 -25.89
C ARG A 286 14.47 -18.42 -26.05
N ASP A 287 13.30 -17.94 -25.65
CA ASP A 287 12.90 -16.54 -25.66
C ASP A 287 12.27 -16.19 -24.33
N VAL A 288 12.88 -15.26 -23.60
CA VAL A 288 12.45 -14.82 -22.27
C VAL A 288 11.02 -14.30 -22.28
N ARG A 289 10.55 -13.72 -23.38
CA ARG A 289 9.16 -13.23 -23.51
C ARG A 289 8.15 -14.36 -23.40
N LYS A 290 8.47 -15.54 -23.92
CA LYS A 290 7.62 -16.74 -23.78
C LYS A 290 7.65 -17.29 -22.36
N VAL A 291 8.82 -17.27 -21.72
CA VAL A 291 8.99 -17.69 -20.32
C VAL A 291 8.21 -16.75 -19.39
N MET A 292 8.36 -15.44 -19.54
CA MET A 292 7.60 -14.42 -18.81
C MET A 292 6.09 -14.61 -18.96
N LYS A 293 5.60 -14.84 -20.19
CA LYS A 293 4.18 -15.15 -20.44
C LYS A 293 3.72 -16.42 -19.72
N THR A 294 4.60 -17.40 -19.53
CA THR A 294 4.28 -18.65 -18.81
C THR A 294 4.20 -18.38 -17.31
N VAL A 295 5.24 -17.76 -16.73
CA VAL A 295 5.27 -17.37 -15.31
C VAL A 295 4.07 -16.50 -14.95
N ARG A 296 3.75 -15.52 -15.81
CA ARG A 296 2.59 -14.62 -15.58
C ARG A 296 1.27 -15.37 -15.58
N LYS A 297 1.08 -16.37 -16.45
CA LYS A 297 -0.12 -17.21 -16.49
C LYS A 297 -0.28 -18.14 -15.29
N GLU A 298 0.78 -18.40 -14.54
CA GLU A 298 0.72 -19.24 -13.33
C GLU A 298 0.11 -18.47 -12.14
N VAL A 299 0.06 -17.13 -12.20
CA VAL A 299 -0.35 -16.26 -11.09
C VAL A 299 -1.79 -16.53 -10.67
N LEU A 300 -2.75 -16.42 -11.59
CA LEU A 300 -4.17 -16.66 -11.35
C LEU A 300 -4.66 -17.96 -12.00
N GLN A 301 -3.74 -18.91 -12.24
CA GLN A 301 -4.09 -20.19 -12.83
C GLN A 301 -5.17 -20.91 -12.00
N GLY A 302 -6.21 -21.40 -12.68
CA GLY A 302 -7.34 -22.08 -12.04
C GLY A 302 -8.41 -21.14 -11.48
N CYS A 303 -8.21 -19.81 -11.51
CA CYS A 303 -9.25 -18.86 -11.14
C CYS A 303 -10.19 -18.63 -12.33
N LYS A 304 -11.49 -18.90 -12.14
CA LYS A 304 -12.55 -18.43 -13.03
C LYS A 304 -13.21 -17.18 -12.44
N ILE A 305 -13.14 -16.06 -13.16
CA ILE A 305 -13.49 -14.72 -12.69
C ILE A 305 -14.70 -14.19 -13.45
N VAL A 306 -15.65 -13.60 -12.73
CA VAL A 306 -16.77 -12.84 -13.30
C VAL A 306 -16.74 -11.42 -12.77
N PHE A 307 -16.93 -10.44 -13.66
CA PHE A 307 -17.00 -9.03 -13.28
C PHE A 307 -18.45 -8.56 -13.09
N SER A 308 -18.66 -7.72 -12.08
CA SER A 308 -19.96 -7.08 -11.82
C SER A 308 -19.82 -5.58 -11.56
N ARG A 309 -20.53 -4.75 -12.34
CA ARG A 309 -20.49 -3.27 -12.30
C ARG A 309 -19.09 -2.63 -12.40
N VAL A 310 -18.09 -3.37 -12.90
CA VAL A 310 -16.75 -2.84 -13.17
C VAL A 310 -16.69 -2.11 -14.53
N PHE A 311 -17.55 -2.50 -15.47
CA PHE A 311 -17.55 -1.96 -16.84
C PHE A 311 -18.85 -1.19 -17.13
N PRO A 312 -18.80 -0.11 -17.95
CA PRO A 312 -19.99 0.56 -18.42
C PRO A 312 -20.95 -0.38 -19.16
N ILE A 313 -22.25 -0.19 -19.00
CA ILE A 313 -23.28 -1.01 -19.65
C ILE A 313 -23.15 -0.89 -21.18
N GLY A 314 -23.08 -2.01 -21.88
CA GLY A 314 -22.94 -2.07 -23.35
C GLY A 314 -21.50 -1.96 -23.86
N PHE A 315 -20.50 -1.87 -22.97
CA PHE A 315 -19.09 -1.90 -23.36
C PHE A 315 -18.61 -3.33 -23.68
N PRO A 316 -17.81 -3.54 -24.75
CA PRO A 316 -17.21 -4.84 -25.05
C PRO A 316 -16.17 -5.22 -23.99
N VAL A 317 -16.59 -6.04 -23.02
CA VAL A 317 -15.84 -6.34 -21.79
C VAL A 317 -14.49 -6.99 -22.05
N GLU A 318 -14.37 -7.80 -23.11
CA GLU A 318 -13.14 -8.51 -23.50
C GLU A 318 -12.04 -7.54 -23.95
N THR A 319 -12.41 -6.31 -24.31
CA THR A 319 -11.44 -5.29 -24.72
C THR A 319 -10.89 -4.49 -23.54
N HIS A 320 -11.53 -4.56 -22.38
CA HIS A 320 -11.19 -3.78 -21.19
C HIS A 320 -9.82 -4.18 -20.61
N ALA A 321 -9.10 -3.20 -20.06
CA ALA A 321 -7.75 -3.42 -19.52
C ALA A 321 -7.72 -4.47 -18.40
N LEU A 322 -8.65 -4.36 -17.44
CA LEU A 322 -8.75 -5.28 -16.31
C LEU A 322 -9.12 -6.73 -16.73
N TRP A 323 -9.97 -6.91 -17.75
CA TRP A 323 -10.29 -8.23 -18.30
C TRP A 323 -9.05 -8.86 -18.92
N LYS A 324 -8.37 -8.11 -19.80
CA LYS A 324 -7.12 -8.56 -20.43
C LYS A 324 -6.03 -8.86 -19.41
N MET A 325 -5.94 -8.07 -18.34
CA MET A 325 -4.99 -8.27 -17.25
C MET A 325 -5.25 -9.62 -16.57
N ALA A 326 -6.50 -9.90 -16.19
CA ALA A 326 -6.88 -11.18 -15.59
C ALA A 326 -6.53 -12.39 -16.47
N GLU A 327 -6.85 -12.33 -17.78
CA GLU A 327 -6.51 -13.39 -18.73
C GLU A 327 -4.99 -13.55 -18.93
N GLN A 328 -4.24 -12.44 -18.95
CA GLN A 328 -2.79 -12.46 -19.02
C GLN A 328 -2.15 -13.12 -17.78
N LEU A 329 -2.78 -12.96 -16.62
CA LEU A 329 -2.41 -13.63 -15.37
C LEU A 329 -2.86 -15.11 -15.31
N GLY A 330 -3.56 -15.61 -16.34
CA GLY A 330 -3.97 -17.00 -16.45
C GLY A 330 -5.35 -17.33 -15.88
N ALA A 331 -6.12 -16.32 -15.46
CA ALA A 331 -7.52 -16.51 -15.09
C ALA A 331 -8.40 -16.77 -16.33
N THR A 332 -9.48 -17.51 -16.14
CA THR A 332 -10.55 -17.65 -17.15
C THR A 332 -11.67 -16.67 -16.84
N CYS A 333 -11.87 -15.67 -17.70
CA CYS A 333 -12.93 -14.69 -17.49
C CYS A 333 -14.25 -15.16 -18.12
N SER A 334 -15.36 -14.89 -17.46
CA SER A 334 -16.71 -15.18 -17.97
C SER A 334 -17.66 -14.01 -17.69
N THR A 335 -18.66 -13.86 -18.54
CA THR A 335 -19.73 -12.87 -18.38
C THR A 335 -20.84 -13.37 -17.45
N GLU A 336 -21.05 -14.68 -17.37
CA GLU A 336 -22.13 -15.32 -16.63
C GLU A 336 -21.59 -16.09 -15.41
N THR A 337 -22.42 -16.19 -14.38
CA THR A 337 -22.11 -16.94 -13.16
C THR A 337 -22.55 -18.40 -13.32
N ASP A 338 -21.63 -19.33 -13.11
CA ASP A 338 -21.90 -20.78 -13.07
C ASP A 338 -21.13 -21.45 -11.92
N ALA A 339 -21.38 -22.74 -11.67
CA ALA A 339 -20.77 -23.47 -10.55
C ALA A 339 -19.22 -23.51 -10.59
N SER A 340 -18.62 -23.34 -11.77
CA SER A 340 -17.15 -23.32 -11.94
C SER A 340 -16.52 -21.96 -11.65
N VAL A 341 -17.32 -20.91 -11.45
CA VAL A 341 -16.82 -19.60 -11.03
C VAL A 341 -16.25 -19.70 -9.62
N THR A 342 -15.10 -19.06 -9.46
CA THR A 342 -14.33 -19.05 -8.20
C THR A 342 -14.37 -17.67 -7.55
N HIS A 343 -14.33 -16.60 -8.35
CA HIS A 343 -14.27 -15.22 -7.88
C HIS A 343 -15.28 -14.35 -8.63
N VAL A 344 -15.94 -13.46 -7.89
CA VAL A 344 -16.67 -12.33 -8.44
C VAL A 344 -15.91 -11.06 -8.07
N VAL A 345 -15.57 -10.29 -9.10
CA VAL A 345 -14.84 -9.03 -8.96
C VAL A 345 -15.83 -7.89 -9.14
N SER A 346 -16.02 -7.10 -8.10
CA SER A 346 -16.98 -6.01 -8.13
C SER A 346 -16.51 -4.83 -7.28
N LYS A 347 -17.01 -3.64 -7.61
CA LYS A 347 -16.97 -2.48 -6.72
C LYS A 347 -18.25 -2.34 -5.89
N ASP A 348 -19.25 -3.18 -6.19
CA ASP A 348 -20.59 -3.09 -5.62
C ASP A 348 -21.07 -4.48 -5.18
N ALA A 349 -21.26 -4.63 -3.88
CA ALA A 349 -21.68 -5.90 -3.28
C ALA A 349 -23.18 -6.18 -3.43
N GLY A 350 -24.00 -5.18 -3.77
CA GLY A 350 -25.45 -5.32 -3.91
C GLY A 350 -25.92 -5.87 -5.27
N THR A 351 -25.00 -6.22 -6.17
CA THR A 351 -25.37 -6.74 -7.49
C THR A 351 -25.81 -8.19 -7.42
N GLU A 352 -26.67 -8.63 -8.35
CA GLU A 352 -27.14 -10.02 -8.45
C GLU A 352 -25.97 -11.03 -8.47
N LYS A 353 -24.88 -10.70 -9.16
CA LYS A 353 -23.67 -11.55 -9.24
C LYS A 353 -22.88 -11.56 -7.93
N SER A 354 -22.79 -10.43 -7.24
CA SER A 354 -22.13 -10.32 -5.94
C SER A 354 -22.92 -11.12 -4.89
N LEU A 355 -24.24 -10.96 -4.85
CA LEU A 355 -25.13 -11.75 -3.98
C LEU A 355 -25.07 -13.25 -4.30
N TRP A 356 -24.98 -13.62 -5.57
CA TRP A 356 -24.77 -15.01 -5.99
C TRP A 356 -23.44 -15.57 -5.45
N ALA A 357 -22.36 -14.80 -5.51
CA ALA A 357 -21.05 -15.22 -5.00
C ALA A 357 -21.13 -15.57 -3.50
N VAL A 358 -21.73 -14.67 -2.72
CA VAL A 358 -21.93 -14.86 -1.27
C VAL A 358 -22.78 -16.11 -1.00
N LYS A 359 -23.90 -16.25 -1.71
CA LYS A 359 -24.81 -17.39 -1.57
C LYS A 359 -24.14 -18.74 -1.88
N GLU A 360 -23.30 -18.79 -2.90
CA GLU A 360 -22.61 -20.01 -3.35
C GLU A 360 -21.22 -20.17 -2.72
N HIS A 361 -20.90 -19.39 -1.68
CA HIS A 361 -19.62 -19.39 -0.96
C HIS A 361 -18.39 -19.24 -1.89
N LYS A 362 -18.47 -18.31 -2.85
CA LYS A 362 -17.38 -17.90 -3.75
C LYS A 362 -16.73 -16.62 -3.24
N PHE A 363 -15.51 -16.34 -3.70
CA PHE A 363 -14.79 -15.14 -3.27
C PHE A 363 -15.35 -13.88 -3.94
N LEU A 364 -15.73 -12.88 -3.15
CA LEU A 364 -16.05 -11.52 -3.60
C LEU A 364 -14.84 -10.62 -3.31
N VAL A 365 -14.26 -10.01 -4.34
CA VAL A 365 -13.03 -9.19 -4.21
C VAL A 365 -13.14 -7.89 -5.02
N ASP A 366 -12.41 -6.87 -4.57
CA ASP A 366 -12.26 -5.60 -5.30
C ASP A 366 -11.37 -5.78 -6.55
N PRO A 367 -11.59 -5.02 -7.65
CA PRO A 367 -10.66 -4.93 -8.79
C PRO A 367 -9.18 -4.82 -8.44
N GLN A 368 -8.84 -4.14 -7.34
CA GLN A 368 -7.47 -3.99 -6.85
C GLN A 368 -6.78 -5.33 -6.59
N TRP A 369 -7.51 -6.41 -6.30
CA TRP A 369 -6.91 -7.74 -6.14
C TRP A 369 -6.21 -8.21 -7.42
N ILE A 370 -6.78 -7.94 -8.59
CA ILE A 370 -6.18 -8.28 -9.89
C ILE A 370 -4.99 -7.36 -10.18
N GLU A 371 -5.14 -6.07 -9.89
CA GLU A 371 -4.09 -5.06 -10.14
C GLU A 371 -2.86 -5.34 -9.27
N ALA A 372 -3.05 -5.59 -7.98
CA ALA A 372 -1.99 -5.97 -7.06
C ALA A 372 -1.33 -7.29 -7.47
N ALA A 373 -2.12 -8.31 -7.87
CA ALA A 373 -1.56 -9.55 -8.39
C ALA A 373 -0.74 -9.34 -9.68
N ASN A 374 -1.14 -8.37 -10.50
CA ASN A 374 -0.40 -8.00 -11.71
C ASN A 374 0.93 -7.32 -11.42
N PHE A 375 0.97 -6.38 -10.47
CA PHE A 375 2.21 -5.67 -10.12
C PHE A 375 3.20 -6.55 -9.36
N LEU A 376 2.71 -7.41 -8.47
CA LEU A 376 3.55 -8.27 -7.64
C LEU A 376 3.88 -9.62 -8.29
N TRP A 377 3.22 -9.96 -9.41
CA TRP A 377 3.37 -11.26 -10.08
C TRP A 377 3.09 -12.45 -9.15
N GLN A 378 2.16 -12.26 -8.22
CA GLN A 378 1.77 -13.26 -7.22
C GLN A 378 0.28 -13.12 -6.89
N LYS A 379 -0.40 -14.26 -6.71
CA LYS A 379 -1.77 -14.26 -6.17
C LYS A 379 -1.69 -13.89 -4.68
N LEU A 380 -2.30 -12.76 -4.34
CA LEU A 380 -2.46 -12.34 -2.96
C LEU A 380 -3.69 -13.00 -2.31
N PRO A 381 -3.66 -13.21 -0.98
CA PRO A 381 -4.83 -13.61 -0.22
C PRO A 381 -6.01 -12.67 -0.47
N GLU A 382 -7.18 -13.25 -0.73
CA GLU A 382 -8.41 -12.52 -1.01
C GLU A 382 -8.85 -11.66 0.19
N GLU A 383 -8.45 -12.06 1.41
CA GLU A 383 -8.73 -11.37 2.67
C GLU A 383 -8.05 -9.99 2.82
N TYR A 384 -7.00 -9.71 2.04
CA TYR A 384 -6.32 -8.40 2.06
C TYR A 384 -7.08 -7.30 1.30
N PHE A 385 -8.21 -7.63 0.67
CA PHE A 385 -9.04 -6.72 -0.08
C PHE A 385 -10.38 -6.59 0.67
N PRO A 386 -10.47 -5.64 1.63
CA PRO A 386 -11.38 -5.72 2.75
C PRO A 386 -12.86 -5.62 2.36
N VAL A 387 -13.64 -6.42 3.05
CA VAL A 387 -15.09 -6.54 2.94
C VAL A 387 -15.67 -6.58 4.35
N LEU A 388 -16.68 -5.75 4.62
CA LEU A 388 -17.54 -5.87 5.79
C LEU A 388 -18.25 -7.22 5.70
N ARG A 389 -18.16 -8.07 6.73
CA ARG A 389 -18.86 -9.36 6.78
C ARG A 389 -19.78 -9.44 8.00
N LEU A 390 -20.98 -9.95 7.79
CA LEU A 390 -21.95 -10.27 8.83
C LEU A 390 -22.12 -11.77 8.91
N TYR A 391 -21.95 -12.33 10.10
CA TYR A 391 -22.12 -13.76 10.34
C TYR A 391 -23.32 -14.02 11.25
N ASP A 392 -24.10 -15.05 10.92
CA ASP A 392 -24.99 -15.73 11.85
C ASP A 392 -24.14 -16.63 12.74
N VAL A 393 -24.06 -16.29 14.02
CA VAL A 393 -23.25 -17.03 15.00
C VAL A 393 -23.86 -18.40 15.31
N ASP A 394 -25.18 -18.48 15.41
CA ASP A 394 -25.87 -19.73 15.79
C ASP A 394 -25.80 -20.78 14.68
N CYS A 395 -25.94 -20.34 13.43
CA CYS A 395 -25.84 -21.21 12.26
C CYS A 395 -24.41 -21.34 11.71
N SER A 396 -23.47 -20.51 12.19
CA SER A 396 -22.11 -20.40 11.65
C SER A 396 -22.09 -20.12 10.14
N GLN A 397 -22.94 -19.18 9.68
CA GLN A 397 -23.11 -18.87 8.26
C GLN A 397 -22.86 -17.39 7.98
N LEU A 398 -22.23 -17.08 6.84
CA LEU A 398 -22.12 -15.72 6.33
C LEU A 398 -23.50 -15.25 5.85
N ARG A 399 -24.02 -14.17 6.45
CA ARG A 399 -25.31 -13.56 6.08
C ARG A 399 -25.17 -12.43 5.08
N PHE A 400 -24.11 -11.65 5.19
CA PHE A 400 -23.92 -10.45 4.38
C PHE A 400 -22.43 -10.17 4.19
N GLU A 401 -22.08 -9.66 3.02
CA GLU A 401 -20.73 -9.20 2.69
C GLU A 401 -20.85 -7.92 1.87
N ALA A 402 -20.17 -6.85 2.28
CA ALA A 402 -20.10 -5.59 1.54
C ALA A 402 -18.66 -5.15 1.32
N LEU A 403 -18.37 -4.64 0.13
CA LEU A 403 -17.06 -4.11 -0.18
C LEU A 403 -16.82 -2.80 0.57
N SER A 404 -15.57 -2.61 1.00
CA SER A 404 -15.09 -1.35 1.52
C SER A 404 -13.94 -0.89 0.63
N GLU A 405 -13.94 0.39 0.26
CA GLU A 405 -12.85 1.00 -0.52
C GLU A 405 -11.54 1.09 0.29
N ALA A 406 -11.60 0.84 1.60
CA ALA A 406 -10.51 0.99 2.55
C ALA A 406 -10.61 -0.02 3.71
N ALA A 407 -9.54 -0.13 4.52
CA ALA A 407 -9.56 -0.98 5.70
C ALA A 407 -10.59 -0.46 6.71
N LEU A 408 -11.43 -1.35 7.23
CA LEU A 408 -12.42 -1.01 8.25
C LEU A 408 -11.75 -1.03 9.62
N LEU A 409 -11.79 0.11 10.31
CA LEU A 409 -11.11 0.31 11.59
C LEU A 409 -12.04 0.09 12.77
N ASP A 410 -13.31 0.46 12.62
CA ASP A 410 -14.34 0.23 13.61
C ASP A 410 -15.73 0.10 12.95
N CYS A 411 -16.66 -0.55 13.64
CA CYS A 411 -18.03 -0.69 13.19
C CYS A 411 -19.02 -0.81 14.36
N CYS A 412 -20.24 -0.30 14.16
CA CYS A 412 -21.32 -0.47 15.13
C CYS A 412 -22.67 -0.71 14.45
N PHE A 413 -23.58 -1.33 15.20
CA PHE A 413 -24.96 -1.53 14.77
C PHE A 413 -25.83 -0.36 15.26
N GLN A 414 -26.73 0.11 14.41
CA GLN A 414 -27.91 0.86 14.85
C GLN A 414 -29.05 -0.10 15.21
N GLU A 415 -29.27 -1.10 14.36
CA GLU A 415 -30.27 -2.16 14.51
C GLU A 415 -29.84 -3.37 13.67
N GLU A 416 -30.58 -4.49 13.72
CA GLU A 416 -30.21 -5.73 13.01
C GLU A 416 -30.03 -5.56 11.49
N SER A 417 -30.64 -4.53 10.90
CA SER A 417 -30.59 -4.24 9.47
C SER A 417 -29.64 -3.10 9.08
N VAL A 418 -29.03 -2.38 10.04
CA VAL A 418 -28.22 -1.19 9.73
C VAL A 418 -26.92 -1.18 10.53
N VAL A 419 -25.80 -1.08 9.80
CA VAL A 419 -24.45 -0.99 10.35
C VAL A 419 -23.77 0.28 9.88
N PHE A 420 -22.92 0.86 10.73
CA PHE A 420 -22.00 1.92 10.38
C PHE A 420 -20.57 1.42 10.49
N SER A 421 -19.68 1.92 9.63
CA SER A 421 -18.25 1.67 9.73
C SER A 421 -17.44 2.94 9.60
N ALA A 422 -16.27 2.95 10.23
CA ALA A 422 -15.21 3.93 10.03
C ALA A 422 -14.09 3.29 9.20
N GLY A 423 -13.74 3.94 8.09
CA GLY A 423 -12.72 3.47 7.15
C GLY A 423 -11.39 4.23 7.26
N SER A 424 -10.30 3.58 6.86
CA SER A 424 -8.98 4.20 6.77
C SER A 424 -8.85 5.26 5.67
N ASP A 425 -9.86 5.42 4.80
CA ASP A 425 -10.02 6.48 3.82
C ASP A 425 -10.77 7.71 4.37
N CYS A 426 -10.82 7.82 5.69
CA CYS A 426 -11.53 8.85 6.44
C CYS A 426 -13.06 8.81 6.24
N SER A 427 -13.61 7.79 5.58
CA SER A 427 -15.04 7.68 5.32
C SER A 427 -15.80 7.10 6.50
N ILE A 428 -17.00 7.62 6.73
CA ILE A 428 -18.02 6.98 7.54
C ILE A 428 -19.10 6.45 6.60
N THR A 429 -19.35 5.15 6.63
CA THR A 429 -20.25 4.49 5.69
C THR A 429 -21.38 3.78 6.43
N ARG A 430 -22.61 3.97 5.95
CA ARG A 430 -23.82 3.28 6.41
C ARG A 430 -24.13 2.13 5.46
N TYR A 431 -24.36 0.95 6.02
CA TYR A 431 -24.75 -0.26 5.30
C TYR A 431 -26.17 -0.65 5.71
N ASP A 432 -27.04 -0.78 4.72
CA ASP A 432 -28.34 -1.42 4.87
C ASP A 432 -28.18 -2.91 4.54
N LEU A 433 -28.24 -3.76 5.57
CA LEU A 433 -27.95 -5.19 5.49
C LEU A 433 -29.05 -5.99 4.77
N ASN A 434 -30.27 -5.43 4.64
CA ASN A 434 -31.37 -6.09 3.94
C ASN A 434 -31.30 -5.86 2.44
N SER A 435 -30.98 -4.63 2.03
CA SER A 435 -30.90 -4.23 0.62
C SER A 435 -29.50 -4.37 0.02
N GLY A 436 -28.48 -4.46 0.88
CA GLY A 436 -27.07 -4.45 0.50
C GLY A 436 -26.56 -3.11 -0.03
N ILE A 437 -27.32 -2.03 0.20
CA ILE A 437 -26.95 -0.69 -0.21
C ILE A 437 -26.02 -0.08 0.85
N SER A 438 -24.85 0.37 0.42
CA SER A 438 -23.91 1.14 1.23
C SER A 438 -23.88 2.60 0.78
N ASN A 439 -23.98 3.54 1.72
CA ASN A 439 -23.90 4.98 1.47
C ASN A 439 -22.90 5.65 2.41
N ARG A 440 -21.99 6.43 1.85
CA ARG A 440 -21.10 7.30 2.63
C ARG A 440 -21.91 8.42 3.27
N ILE A 441 -21.85 8.54 4.59
CA ILE A 441 -22.60 9.56 5.36
C ILE A 441 -21.78 10.81 5.64
N GLY A 442 -20.45 10.68 5.65
CA GLY A 442 -19.55 11.78 5.99
C GLY A 442 -18.08 11.38 5.98
N ASN A 443 -17.22 12.38 6.19
CA ASN A 443 -15.77 12.22 6.18
C ASN A 443 -15.16 12.93 7.40
N HIS A 444 -14.08 12.36 7.92
CA HIS A 444 -13.12 13.07 8.76
C HIS A 444 -12.03 13.72 7.89
N ASP A 445 -11.29 14.69 8.46
CA ASP A 445 -10.15 15.33 7.77
C ASP A 445 -8.90 14.43 7.77
N ASP A 446 -8.89 13.43 8.65
CA ASP A 446 -7.88 12.39 8.83
C ASP A 446 -8.60 11.08 9.20
N ILE A 447 -7.87 10.02 9.52
CA ILE A 447 -8.42 8.69 9.74
C ILE A 447 -9.47 8.69 10.86
N ALA A 448 -10.65 8.14 10.56
CA ALA A 448 -11.69 7.86 11.53
C ALA A 448 -11.44 6.49 12.17
N THR A 449 -11.29 6.45 13.49
CA THR A 449 -10.89 5.24 14.21
C THR A 449 -11.99 4.68 15.12
N PHE A 450 -13.04 5.46 15.41
CA PHE A 450 -14.13 5.04 16.29
C PHE A 450 -15.50 5.43 15.73
N VAL A 451 -16.48 4.55 15.89
CA VAL A 451 -17.88 4.79 15.49
C VAL A 451 -18.85 4.13 16.47
N GLU A 452 -19.71 4.92 17.10
CA GLU A 452 -20.75 4.43 18.01
C GLU A 452 -22.12 5.05 17.68
N TYR A 453 -23.18 4.27 17.84
CA TYR A 453 -24.55 4.75 17.62
C TYR A 453 -25.27 5.02 18.95
N SER A 454 -25.85 6.22 19.08
CA SER A 454 -26.70 6.57 20.22
C SER A 454 -28.16 6.26 19.93
N ASN A 455 -28.74 5.31 20.67
CA ASN A 455 -30.17 5.05 20.65
C ASN A 455 -31.00 6.22 21.23
N GLU A 456 -30.40 7.05 22.09
CA GLU A 456 -31.09 8.13 22.79
C GLU A 456 -31.21 9.39 21.93
N THR A 457 -30.16 9.74 21.17
CA THR A 457 -30.17 10.91 20.28
C THR A 457 -30.45 10.57 18.82
N HIS A 458 -30.41 9.28 18.47
CA HIS A 458 -30.46 8.76 17.10
C HIS A 458 -29.35 9.30 16.19
N GLN A 459 -28.15 9.48 16.75
CA GLN A 459 -26.98 10.01 16.06
C GLN A 459 -25.85 8.99 16.05
N VAL A 460 -25.04 9.04 14.99
CA VAL A 460 -23.77 8.32 14.92
C VAL A 460 -22.69 9.25 15.43
N ILE A 461 -21.93 8.82 16.44
CA ILE A 461 -20.81 9.57 17.00
C ILE A 461 -19.52 8.94 16.47
N THR A 462 -18.63 9.76 15.92
CA THR A 462 -17.35 9.31 15.37
C THR A 462 -16.20 10.14 15.90
N ALA A 463 -15.04 9.52 15.99
CA ALA A 463 -13.81 10.17 16.39
C ALA A 463 -12.61 9.60 15.63
N GLY A 464 -11.55 10.39 15.53
CA GLY A 464 -10.37 10.03 14.73
C GLY A 464 -9.12 10.83 15.06
N PHE A 465 -8.09 10.61 14.24
CA PHE A 465 -6.78 11.28 14.36
C PHE A 465 -6.82 12.77 13.95
N ASP A 466 -7.92 13.20 13.34
CA ASP A 466 -8.20 14.61 13.07
C ASP A 466 -8.51 15.43 14.33
N LYS A 467 -8.49 14.78 15.50
CA LYS A 467 -8.68 15.39 16.83
C LYS A 467 -10.11 15.89 17.01
N LYS A 468 -11.06 15.34 16.26
CA LYS A 468 -12.46 15.76 16.29
C LYS A 468 -13.37 14.65 16.80
N ILE A 469 -14.43 15.09 17.48
CA ILE A 469 -15.65 14.31 17.68
C ILE A 469 -16.69 14.89 16.75
N ILE A 470 -17.30 14.03 15.93
CA ILE A 470 -18.35 14.42 14.99
C ILE A 470 -19.62 13.62 15.31
N ALA A 471 -20.76 14.30 15.36
CA ALA A 471 -22.07 13.66 15.46
C ALA A 471 -22.80 13.80 14.13
N TRP A 472 -23.28 12.68 13.60
CA TRP A 472 -24.02 12.60 12.34
C TRP A 472 -25.51 12.30 12.62
N ASP A 473 -26.40 13.10 12.06
CA ASP A 473 -27.86 12.90 12.12
C ASP A 473 -28.43 12.70 10.72
N MET A 474 -28.86 11.47 10.43
CA MET A 474 -29.36 11.09 9.11
C MET A 474 -30.83 11.47 8.87
N ARG A 475 -31.52 12.06 9.86
CA ARG A 475 -32.91 12.51 9.71
C ARG A 475 -33.01 13.87 9.04
N GLY A 476 -31.93 14.67 9.12
CA GLY A 476 -31.83 16.00 8.54
C GLY A 476 -31.43 15.98 7.06
N ALA A 477 -31.56 17.13 6.40
CA ALA A 477 -31.05 17.33 5.04
C ALA A 477 -29.52 17.37 4.99
N GLU A 478 -28.89 17.84 6.07
CA GLU A 478 -27.44 17.83 6.27
C GLU A 478 -27.08 16.78 7.32
N PRO A 479 -26.20 15.81 7.00
CA PRO A 479 -25.85 14.73 7.92
C PRO A 479 -25.00 15.20 9.10
N LEU A 480 -24.28 16.32 8.98
CA LEU A 480 -23.44 16.85 10.05
C LEU A 480 -24.30 17.56 11.12
N ALA A 481 -24.48 16.94 12.28
CA ALA A 481 -25.25 17.53 13.38
C ALA A 481 -24.38 18.38 14.32
N PHE A 482 -23.18 17.91 14.64
CA PHE A 482 -22.27 18.59 15.55
C PHE A 482 -20.81 18.22 15.28
N LEU A 483 -19.89 19.14 15.58
CA LEU A 483 -18.44 18.93 15.47
C LEU A 483 -17.72 19.65 16.60
N ARG A 484 -16.78 18.93 17.25
CA ARG A 484 -15.89 19.49 18.28
C ARG A 484 -14.45 19.10 18.00
N ASN A 485 -13.55 20.07 18.08
CA ASN A 485 -12.11 19.85 18.08
C ASN A 485 -11.59 19.76 19.52
N LEU A 486 -10.87 18.70 19.85
CA LEU A 486 -10.29 18.45 21.16
C LEU A 486 -8.85 18.96 21.30
N GLY A 487 -8.19 19.29 20.19
CA GLY A 487 -6.79 19.72 20.17
C GLY A 487 -5.77 18.59 20.37
N ALA A 488 -6.23 17.37 20.68
CA ALA A 488 -5.42 16.17 20.85
C ALA A 488 -6.14 14.94 20.27
N GLU A 489 -5.35 13.91 19.95
CA GLU A 489 -5.85 12.68 19.33
C GLU A 489 -6.69 11.86 20.31
N VAL A 490 -7.76 11.27 19.79
CA VAL A 490 -8.64 10.40 20.57
C VAL A 490 -8.04 9.00 20.60
N GLU A 491 -7.77 8.50 21.80
CA GLU A 491 -7.19 7.16 22.01
C GLU A 491 -8.26 6.07 22.04
N SER A 492 -9.44 6.39 22.57
CA SER A 492 -10.57 5.48 22.69
C SER A 492 -11.84 6.26 23.06
N MET A 493 -13.00 5.72 22.69
CA MET A 493 -14.30 6.31 22.92
C MET A 493 -15.27 5.23 23.37
N SER A 494 -16.18 5.57 24.28
CA SER A 494 -17.27 4.69 24.71
C SER A 494 -18.52 5.47 25.07
N LEU A 495 -19.67 4.98 24.62
CA LEU A 495 -20.96 5.63 24.79
C LEU A 495 -21.88 4.82 25.72
N SER A 496 -22.47 5.51 26.71
CA SER A 496 -23.50 4.95 27.59
C SER A 496 -24.65 5.93 27.75
N GLY A 497 -25.77 5.66 27.08
CA GLY A 497 -26.95 6.55 27.06
C GLY A 497 -26.62 7.92 26.47
N PHE A 498 -26.65 8.97 27.32
CA PHE A 498 -26.28 10.33 26.94
C PHE A 498 -24.83 10.70 27.29
N GLU A 499 -24.10 9.84 28.00
CA GLU A 499 -22.73 10.10 28.45
C GLU A 499 -21.74 9.49 27.46
N LEU A 500 -20.97 10.35 26.79
CA LEU A 500 -19.88 9.98 25.91
C LEU A 500 -18.55 10.12 26.68
N THR A 501 -17.88 9.00 26.90
CA THR A 501 -16.57 8.95 27.57
C THR A 501 -15.48 8.88 26.52
N VAL A 502 -14.52 9.81 26.57
CA VAL A 502 -13.45 9.95 25.58
C VAL A 502 -12.11 9.97 26.29
N ALA A 503 -11.19 9.10 25.86
CA ALA A 503 -9.82 9.07 26.34
C ALA A 503 -8.92 9.87 25.39
N VAL A 504 -8.13 10.79 25.97
CA VAL A 504 -7.19 11.64 25.24
C VAL A 504 -5.85 11.62 25.98
N GLY A 505 -4.86 10.93 25.40
CA GLY A 505 -3.57 10.69 26.03
C GLY A 505 -3.70 9.92 27.35
N SER A 506 -3.56 10.62 28.49
CA SER A 506 -3.69 10.03 29.84
C SER A 506 -4.90 10.54 30.63
N SER A 507 -5.73 11.37 30.00
CA SER A 507 -6.92 11.98 30.57
C SER A 507 -8.19 11.33 30.04
N VAL A 508 -9.26 11.42 30.83
CA VAL A 508 -10.61 10.99 30.41
C VAL A 508 -11.56 12.17 30.55
N ASP A 509 -12.23 12.50 29.46
CA ASP A 509 -13.25 13.52 29.37
C ASP A 509 -14.62 12.89 29.14
N ILE A 510 -15.62 13.33 29.91
CA ILE A 510 -17.01 12.88 29.78
C ILE A 510 -17.86 14.03 29.27
N TYR A 511 -18.53 13.80 28.15
CA TYR A 511 -19.42 14.73 27.49
C TYR A 511 -20.88 14.27 27.61
N ASP A 512 -21.80 15.23 27.69
CA ASP A 512 -23.24 14.97 27.56
C ASP A 512 -23.63 15.21 26.10
N LEU A 513 -24.16 14.19 25.40
CA LEU A 513 -24.56 14.31 24.00
C LEU A 513 -25.61 15.41 23.76
N ARG A 514 -26.40 15.78 24.77
CA ARG A 514 -27.40 16.85 24.67
C ARG A 514 -26.76 18.24 24.72
N ASN A 515 -25.57 18.35 25.30
CA ASN A 515 -24.83 19.59 25.39
C ASN A 515 -23.32 19.30 25.31
N LEU A 516 -22.86 19.15 24.07
CA LEU A 516 -21.47 18.90 23.76
C LEU A 516 -20.60 20.16 23.84
N ASP A 517 -21.08 21.30 24.36
CA ASP A 517 -20.30 22.55 24.38
C ASP A 517 -19.10 22.52 25.36
N ARG A 518 -19.20 21.73 26.43
CA ARG A 518 -18.12 21.52 27.40
C ARG A 518 -18.18 20.08 27.93
N SER A 519 -17.03 19.52 28.29
CA SER A 519 -17.01 18.30 29.11
C SER A 519 -17.67 18.64 30.45
N PHE A 520 -18.61 17.79 30.86
CA PHE A 520 -19.30 17.95 32.14
C PHE A 520 -18.40 17.46 33.29
N GLN A 521 -17.55 16.46 33.01
CA GLN A 521 -16.55 15.94 33.93
C GLN A 521 -15.25 15.66 33.17
N SER A 522 -14.12 16.09 33.73
CA SER A 522 -12.78 15.83 33.19
C SER A 522 -11.88 15.35 34.33
N ASN A 523 -11.23 14.21 34.13
CA ASN A 523 -10.18 13.72 35.02
C ASN A 523 -8.84 13.90 34.32
N GLU A 524 -8.25 15.08 34.50
CA GLU A 524 -6.87 15.35 34.09
C GLU A 524 -5.92 14.36 34.78
N SER A 525 -5.06 13.69 34.02
CA SER A 525 -4.14 12.66 34.52
C SER A 525 -4.84 11.47 35.21
N CYS A 526 -5.90 10.95 34.58
CA CYS A 526 -6.59 9.75 35.03
C CYS A 526 -5.61 8.58 35.29
N MET A 527 -4.57 8.47 34.46
CA MET A 527 -3.40 7.62 34.66
C MET A 527 -2.09 8.40 34.49
N ASP A 528 -0.99 7.84 34.98
CA ASP A 528 0.38 8.33 34.80
C ASP A 528 1.01 7.91 33.46
N VAL A 529 0.32 7.05 32.71
CA VAL A 529 0.72 6.52 31.41
C VAL A 529 -0.44 6.67 30.42
N GLN A 530 -0.15 6.55 29.13
CA GLN A 530 -1.14 6.64 28.07
C GLN A 530 -2.24 5.58 28.23
N ILE A 531 -3.49 6.02 28.08
CA ILE A 531 -4.68 5.19 28.03
C ILE A 531 -4.76 4.58 26.64
N ARG A 532 -5.06 3.28 26.58
CA ARG A 532 -5.20 2.52 25.33
C ARG A 532 -6.66 2.26 24.98
N CYS A 533 -7.50 2.01 25.99
CA CYS A 533 -8.92 1.75 25.81
C CYS A 533 -9.72 2.34 26.97
N VAL A 534 -10.96 2.77 26.69
CA VAL A 534 -11.94 3.18 27.69
C VAL A 534 -13.26 2.47 27.43
N CYS A 535 -13.96 2.09 28.49
CA CYS A 535 -15.28 1.47 28.39
C CYS A 535 -16.18 2.02 29.50
N SER A 536 -17.34 2.56 29.13
CA SER A 536 -18.35 3.02 30.08
C SER A 536 -19.01 1.83 30.78
N ILE A 537 -19.35 2.00 32.06
CA ILE A 537 -19.97 0.93 32.85
C ILE A 537 -21.49 0.94 32.59
N PRO A 538 -22.09 -0.19 32.17
CA PRO A 538 -23.54 -0.25 31.99
C PRO A 538 -24.31 0.03 33.29
N TYR A 539 -25.38 0.83 33.18
CA TYR A 539 -26.32 1.14 34.27
C TYR A 539 -25.74 1.86 35.51
N CYS A 540 -24.46 2.26 35.47
CA CYS A 540 -23.80 2.98 36.56
C CYS A 540 -23.06 4.19 35.98
N LYS A 541 -22.91 5.25 36.78
CA LYS A 541 -22.07 6.38 36.39
C LYS A 541 -20.62 6.01 36.65
N GLY A 542 -19.86 5.77 35.58
CA GLY A 542 -18.47 5.36 35.69
C GLY A 542 -17.90 4.78 34.41
N TYR A 543 -16.61 4.51 34.44
CA TYR A 543 -15.85 3.95 33.34
C TYR A 543 -14.70 3.08 33.85
N ALA A 544 -14.20 2.23 32.96
CA ALA A 544 -12.91 1.56 33.10
C ALA A 544 -11.96 2.05 32.03
N VAL A 545 -10.68 2.20 32.38
CA VAL A 545 -9.60 2.47 31.43
C VAL A 545 -8.54 1.39 31.51
N GLY A 546 -8.03 0.99 30.36
CA GLY A 546 -6.85 0.14 30.21
C GLY A 546 -5.66 0.96 29.71
N SER A 547 -4.49 0.74 30.30
CA SER A 547 -3.25 1.44 29.91
C SER A 547 -2.36 0.62 29.00
N VAL A 548 -1.41 1.32 28.36
CA VAL A 548 -0.32 0.71 27.58
C VAL A 548 0.61 -0.18 28.42
N ASP A 549 0.59 -0.08 29.75
CA ASP A 549 1.47 -0.84 30.65
C ASP A 549 0.78 -1.99 31.39
N GLY A 550 -0.47 -2.30 31.04
CA GLY A 550 -1.18 -3.46 31.58
C GLY A 550 -1.97 -3.21 32.87
N ARG A 551 -2.21 -1.94 33.21
CA ARG A 551 -3.06 -1.54 34.33
C ARG A 551 -4.49 -1.27 33.86
N VAL A 552 -5.42 -1.57 34.76
CA VAL A 552 -6.83 -1.19 34.61
C VAL A 552 -7.24 -0.36 35.80
N LYS A 553 -7.80 0.81 35.54
CA LYS A 553 -8.43 1.67 36.55
C LYS A 553 -9.93 1.63 36.33
N LEU A 554 -10.68 1.38 37.40
CA LEU A 554 -12.14 1.57 37.42
C LEU A 554 -12.47 2.78 38.27
N GLU A 555 -13.46 3.54 37.83
CA GLU A 555 -14.06 4.64 38.55
C GLU A 555 -15.57 4.56 38.39
N PHE A 556 -16.31 4.35 39.48
CA PHE A 556 -17.77 4.26 39.42
C PHE A 556 -18.45 4.78 40.68
N SER A 557 -19.68 5.24 40.47
CA SER A 557 -20.61 5.66 41.51
C SER A 557 -21.94 4.93 41.33
N TYR A 558 -22.49 4.45 42.44
CA TYR A 558 -23.83 3.85 42.44
C TYR A 558 -24.86 4.92 42.81
N PRO A 559 -26.05 4.92 42.20
CA PRO A 559 -27.12 5.86 42.55
C PRO A 559 -27.50 5.84 44.04
N SER A 560 -27.26 4.71 44.72
CA SER A 560 -27.62 4.45 46.12
C SER A 560 -26.59 4.94 47.15
N THR A 561 -25.36 5.26 46.76
CA THR A 561 -24.26 5.63 47.68
C THR A 561 -23.45 6.78 47.11
N SER A 562 -23.32 7.87 47.86
CA SER A 562 -22.57 9.07 47.46
C SER A 562 -21.05 8.93 47.41
N ASP A 563 -20.51 7.73 47.69
CA ASP A 563 -19.08 7.47 47.66
C ASP A 563 -18.63 7.05 46.26
N ASN A 564 -17.76 7.85 45.64
CA ASN A 564 -17.02 7.45 44.44
C ASN A 564 -16.05 6.33 44.81
N MET A 565 -16.27 5.15 44.24
CA MET A 565 -15.38 4.00 44.38
C MET A 565 -14.49 3.91 43.14
N GLY A 566 -13.18 3.96 43.35
CA GLY A 566 -12.21 3.73 42.29
C GLY A 566 -11.01 2.94 42.78
N TYR A 567 -10.44 2.11 41.91
CA TYR A 567 -9.23 1.37 42.21
C TYR A 567 -8.47 1.03 40.92
N ILE A 568 -7.17 0.76 41.08
CA ILE A 568 -6.26 0.40 39.99
C ILE A 568 -5.66 -0.97 40.30
N PHE A 569 -5.59 -1.84 39.29
CA PHE A 569 -4.94 -3.14 39.39
C PHE A 569 -4.21 -3.49 38.09
N ARG A 570 -3.41 -4.56 38.09
CA ARG A 570 -2.73 -5.09 36.90
C ARG A 570 -3.37 -6.38 36.44
N CYS A 571 -3.58 -6.51 35.12
CA CYS A 571 -4.23 -7.69 34.55
C CYS A 571 -3.31 -8.93 34.48
N CYS A 572 -1.98 -8.73 34.46
CA CYS A 572 -0.97 -9.79 34.37
C CYS A 572 -0.09 -9.91 35.63
N PRO A 573 -0.43 -10.77 36.62
CA PRO A 573 0.42 -10.98 37.80
C PRO A 573 1.49 -12.06 37.64
N LYS A 574 1.45 -12.87 36.55
CA LYS A 574 2.20 -14.14 36.45
C LYS A 574 3.66 -14.03 35.98
N SER A 575 4.25 -12.84 35.83
CA SER A 575 5.68 -12.74 35.52
C SER A 575 6.51 -13.15 36.74
N THR A 576 6.92 -14.42 36.79
CA THR A 576 7.89 -14.94 37.75
C THR A 576 9.30 -14.40 37.53
N ASP A 577 9.55 -13.72 36.41
CA ASP A 577 10.80 -13.02 36.16
C ASP A 577 10.71 -11.57 36.65
N ALA A 578 11.65 -11.20 37.51
CA ALA A 578 11.83 -9.89 38.13
C ALA A 578 12.24 -8.77 37.15
N ARG A 579 11.95 -8.91 35.84
CA ARG A 579 12.08 -7.85 34.84
C ARG A 579 10.69 -7.55 34.26
N ASN A 580 10.17 -6.39 34.62
CA ASN A 580 8.90 -5.79 34.17
C ASN A 580 8.59 -6.01 32.68
N HIS A 581 7.96 -7.11 32.29
CA HIS A 581 7.31 -7.22 30.98
C HIS A 581 5.92 -6.61 31.11
N LEU A 582 5.82 -5.33 30.77
CA LEU A 582 4.56 -4.58 30.73
C LEU A 582 3.83 -4.96 29.44
N VAL A 583 2.60 -5.47 29.57
CA VAL A 583 1.78 -5.91 28.43
C VAL A 583 0.55 -5.01 28.36
N PRO A 584 0.32 -4.28 27.25
CA PRO A 584 -0.83 -3.40 27.10
C PRO A 584 -2.17 -4.11 27.27
N VAL A 585 -3.15 -3.41 27.85
CA VAL A 585 -4.56 -3.80 27.77
C VAL A 585 -5.15 -3.15 26.52
N ASN A 586 -5.44 -3.97 25.51
CA ASN A 586 -5.89 -3.47 24.21
C ASN A 586 -7.37 -3.11 24.22
N ASP A 587 -8.21 -3.89 24.90
CA ASP A 587 -9.65 -3.64 24.95
C ASP A 587 -10.29 -4.14 26.26
N ILE A 588 -11.43 -3.53 26.63
CA ILE A 588 -12.23 -3.83 27.81
C ILE A 588 -13.71 -3.86 27.41
N ALA A 589 -14.40 -4.94 27.75
CA ALA A 589 -15.85 -5.05 27.52
C ALA A 589 -16.59 -5.42 28.82
N PHE A 590 -17.59 -4.62 29.19
CA PHE A 590 -18.50 -4.95 30.29
C PHE A 590 -19.61 -5.88 29.80
N ASN A 591 -19.99 -6.83 30.66
CA ASN A 591 -21.22 -7.59 30.45
C ASN A 591 -22.43 -6.66 30.68
N PRO A 592 -23.35 -6.53 29.72
CA PRO A 592 -24.49 -5.63 29.87
C PRO A 592 -25.39 -6.06 31.03
N PHE A 593 -25.72 -7.34 31.17
CA PHE A 593 -26.69 -7.80 32.16
C PHE A 593 -26.11 -8.07 33.55
N ILE A 594 -24.88 -8.58 33.62
CA ILE A 594 -24.26 -8.94 34.89
C ILE A 594 -23.47 -7.75 35.43
N SER A 595 -24.14 -6.97 36.28
CA SER A 595 -23.59 -5.76 36.88
C SER A 595 -22.25 -6.00 37.60
N GLY A 596 -21.19 -5.42 37.03
CA GLY A 596 -19.83 -5.47 37.54
C GLY A 596 -18.93 -6.51 36.86
N ALA A 597 -19.48 -7.42 36.04
CA ALA A 597 -18.66 -8.38 35.30
C ALA A 597 -18.08 -7.72 34.03
N PHE A 598 -16.78 -7.88 33.81
CA PHE A 598 -16.11 -7.38 32.60
C PHE A 598 -14.95 -8.27 32.20
N VAL A 599 -14.50 -8.12 30.95
CA VAL A 599 -13.34 -8.81 30.40
C VAL A 599 -12.30 -7.83 29.91
N THR A 600 -11.04 -8.25 29.96
CA THR A 600 -9.88 -7.49 29.48
C THR A 600 -9.10 -8.35 28.51
N GLY A 601 -8.67 -7.78 27.38
CA GLY A 601 -7.83 -8.43 26.38
C GLY A 601 -6.44 -7.81 26.33
N ASP A 602 -5.40 -8.63 26.26
CA ASP A 602 -4.01 -8.16 26.24
C ASP A 602 -3.25 -8.43 24.93
N SER A 603 -2.09 -7.81 24.79
CA SER A 603 -1.24 -7.99 23.60
C SER A 603 -0.63 -9.39 23.44
N LYS A 604 -0.71 -10.24 24.47
CA LYS A 604 -0.21 -11.63 24.42
C LYS A 604 -1.29 -12.64 24.07
N GLY A 605 -2.52 -12.21 23.83
CA GLY A 605 -3.63 -13.06 23.45
C GLY A 605 -4.43 -13.61 24.64
N TYR A 606 -4.24 -13.10 25.87
CA TYR A 606 -5.04 -13.52 27.02
C TYR A 606 -6.30 -12.67 27.14
N VAL A 607 -7.42 -13.36 27.38
CA VAL A 607 -8.70 -12.74 27.76
C VAL A 607 -9.03 -13.17 29.18
N THR A 608 -9.16 -12.20 30.08
CA THR A 608 -9.42 -12.44 31.50
C THR A 608 -10.72 -11.80 31.94
N ALA A 609 -11.56 -12.55 32.66
CA ALA A 609 -12.81 -12.09 33.24
C ALA A 609 -12.64 -11.66 34.70
N TRP A 610 -13.32 -10.58 35.07
CA TRP A 610 -13.20 -9.91 36.36
C TRP A 610 -14.58 -9.56 36.92
N ASP A 611 -14.66 -9.45 38.25
CA ASP A 611 -15.79 -8.83 38.94
C ASP A 611 -15.36 -7.52 39.61
N ALA A 612 -15.93 -6.42 39.14
CA ALA A 612 -15.63 -5.07 39.60
C ALA A 612 -15.99 -4.85 41.07
N LYS A 613 -17.04 -5.53 41.57
CA LYS A 613 -17.54 -5.36 42.94
C LYS A 613 -16.65 -6.07 43.95
N SER A 614 -16.36 -7.35 43.74
CA SER A 614 -15.50 -8.14 44.63
C SER A 614 -14.00 -7.91 44.41
N ARG A 615 -13.62 -7.24 43.31
CA ARG A 615 -12.23 -6.97 42.90
C ARG A 615 -11.43 -8.26 42.69
N ARG A 616 -12.08 -9.27 42.09
CA ARG A 616 -11.50 -10.60 41.89
C ARG A 616 -11.50 -10.98 40.42
N ARG A 617 -10.48 -11.73 40.04
CA ARG A 617 -10.46 -12.46 38.76
C ARG A 617 -11.41 -13.64 38.86
N LEU A 618 -12.31 -13.76 37.89
CA LEU A 618 -13.28 -14.84 37.80
C LEU A 618 -12.65 -16.06 37.11
N PHE A 619 -12.26 -15.90 35.85
CA PHE A 619 -11.62 -16.94 35.04
C PHE A 619 -10.80 -16.33 33.90
N GLU A 620 -10.03 -17.17 33.23
CA GLU A 620 -9.14 -16.83 32.11
C GLU A 620 -9.52 -17.75 30.95
N LEU A 621 -9.78 -17.19 29.76
CA LEU A 621 -10.14 -17.96 28.58
C LEU A 621 -8.87 -18.57 27.93
N PRO A 622 -9.03 -19.57 27.04
CA PRO A 622 -7.91 -20.09 26.26
C PRO A 622 -7.18 -18.97 25.53
N ARG A 623 -5.85 -19.01 25.58
CA ARG A 623 -4.99 -18.01 24.93
C ARG A 623 -5.23 -18.03 23.42
N CYS A 624 -5.52 -16.86 22.85
CA CYS A 624 -5.59 -16.65 21.40
C CYS A 624 -4.18 -16.75 20.78
N SER A 625 -4.10 -17.12 19.50
CA SER A 625 -2.81 -17.28 18.83
C SER A 625 -2.07 -15.96 18.62
N ASN A 626 -2.81 -14.87 18.42
CA ASN A 626 -2.28 -13.53 18.27
C ASN A 626 -2.81 -12.63 19.41
N SER A 627 -2.36 -11.38 19.43
CA SER A 627 -2.87 -10.33 20.30
C SER A 627 -4.39 -10.16 20.22
N VAL A 628 -5.04 -9.81 21.34
CA VAL A 628 -6.46 -9.47 21.37
C VAL A 628 -6.62 -8.05 20.86
N ALA A 629 -7.26 -7.87 19.70
CA ALA A 629 -7.46 -6.56 19.09
C ALA A 629 -8.73 -5.87 19.59
N SER A 630 -9.83 -6.61 19.75
CA SER A 630 -11.10 -6.08 20.26
C SER A 630 -11.95 -7.16 20.93
N LEU A 631 -12.81 -6.74 21.86
CA LEU A 631 -13.72 -7.53 22.67
C LEU A 631 -15.11 -6.90 22.65
N THR A 632 -16.16 -7.70 22.46
CA THR A 632 -17.53 -7.20 22.63
C THR A 632 -18.49 -8.31 23.06
N TYR A 633 -19.47 -7.94 23.89
CA TYR A 633 -20.58 -8.82 24.25
C TYR A 633 -21.74 -8.62 23.29
N ASN A 634 -22.50 -9.69 23.03
CA ASN A 634 -23.82 -9.54 22.45
C ASN A 634 -24.74 -8.74 23.41
N HIS A 635 -25.85 -8.22 22.88
CA HIS A 635 -26.78 -7.41 23.65
C HIS A 635 -27.23 -8.12 24.95
N GLU A 636 -27.46 -9.43 24.89
CA GLU A 636 -27.86 -10.28 26.03
C GLU A 636 -26.75 -10.63 27.03
N GLY A 637 -25.48 -10.33 26.73
CA GLY A 637 -24.33 -10.66 27.58
C GLY A 637 -24.01 -12.16 27.69
N GLN A 638 -24.62 -13.00 26.86
CA GLN A 638 -24.44 -14.45 26.83
C GLN A 638 -23.32 -14.90 25.89
N VAL A 639 -22.89 -14.05 24.97
CA VAL A 639 -21.89 -14.38 23.96
C VAL A 639 -20.82 -13.29 23.96
N LEU A 640 -19.56 -13.70 24.04
CA LEU A 640 -18.40 -12.83 23.92
C LEU A 640 -17.69 -13.10 22.60
N ALA A 641 -17.55 -12.06 21.77
CA ALA A 641 -16.71 -12.10 20.58
C ALA A 641 -15.31 -11.56 20.92
N VAL A 642 -14.29 -12.25 20.44
CA VAL A 642 -12.87 -11.91 20.64
C VAL A 642 -12.19 -11.87 19.29
N ALA A 643 -11.76 -10.67 18.87
CA ALA A 643 -10.95 -10.50 17.68
C ALA A 643 -9.47 -10.69 18.04
N SER A 644 -8.82 -11.67 17.42
CA SER A 644 -7.39 -11.92 17.54
C SER A 644 -6.71 -11.51 16.25
N SER A 645 -5.90 -10.45 16.31
CA SER A 645 -5.26 -9.86 15.14
C SER A 645 -3.90 -9.28 15.51
N TYR A 646 -3.15 -8.95 14.48
CA TYR A 646 -1.87 -8.26 14.56
C TYR A 646 -2.07 -6.92 15.29
N THR A 647 -1.47 -6.76 16.46
CA THR A 647 -1.34 -5.44 17.09
C THR A 647 0.13 -5.08 17.09
N TYR A 648 0.45 -3.87 16.62
CA TYR A 648 1.76 -3.35 16.22
C TYR A 648 2.93 -3.47 17.24
N ASN A 649 2.70 -4.03 18.42
CA ASN A 649 3.63 -3.96 19.55
C ASN A 649 4.69 -5.08 19.62
N GLU A 650 4.62 -6.16 18.85
CA GLU A 650 5.61 -7.26 18.93
C GLU A 650 6.04 -7.82 17.55
N ALA A 651 6.88 -7.05 16.83
CA ALA A 651 7.36 -7.33 15.46
C ALA A 651 8.36 -8.50 15.31
N ILE A 652 8.24 -9.59 16.08
CA ILE A 652 9.26 -10.67 16.14
C ILE A 652 8.70 -12.08 15.91
N GLU A 653 7.38 -12.32 16.01
CA GLU A 653 6.83 -13.67 15.85
C GLU A 653 6.17 -13.92 14.47
N LEU A 654 6.23 -15.19 14.03
CA LEU A 654 5.59 -15.65 12.80
C LEU A 654 4.07 -15.78 13.06
N GLU A 655 3.35 -14.68 12.88
CA GLU A 655 1.97 -14.53 13.32
C GLU A 655 0.97 -15.22 12.37
N LYS A 656 -0.05 -15.87 12.95
CA LYS A 656 -1.10 -16.61 12.24
C LYS A 656 -2.12 -15.63 11.63
N PRO A 657 -2.89 -16.02 10.59
CA PRO A 657 -3.93 -15.15 10.04
C PRO A 657 -4.94 -14.71 11.12
N PRO A 658 -5.59 -13.54 10.97
CA PRO A 658 -6.53 -13.01 11.97
C PRO A 658 -7.67 -13.99 12.23
N GLN A 659 -8.12 -14.09 13.47
CA GLN A 659 -9.19 -15.02 13.86
C GLN A 659 -10.22 -14.31 14.75
N ILE A 660 -11.49 -14.70 14.61
CA ILE A 660 -12.56 -14.29 15.51
C ILE A 660 -12.97 -15.53 16.32
N PHE A 661 -12.88 -15.43 17.63
CA PHE A 661 -13.38 -16.45 18.56
C PHE A 661 -14.71 -16.00 19.14
N VAL A 662 -15.67 -16.92 19.21
CA VAL A 662 -16.98 -16.67 19.80
C VAL A 662 -17.20 -17.63 20.96
N TYR A 663 -17.34 -17.08 22.17
CA TYR A 663 -17.48 -17.84 23.40
C TYR A 663 -18.90 -17.70 23.94
N LYS A 664 -19.56 -18.83 24.21
CA LYS A 664 -20.80 -18.84 25.00
C LYS A 664 -20.45 -18.73 26.48
N MET A 665 -21.04 -17.74 27.12
CA MET A 665 -20.79 -17.35 28.50
C MET A 665 -21.94 -17.87 29.36
N ASP A 666 -21.81 -19.07 29.89
CA ASP A 666 -22.86 -19.63 30.75
C ASP A 666 -22.95 -18.84 32.07
N ASP A 667 -24.19 -18.64 32.54
CA ASP A 667 -24.51 -18.04 33.84
C ASP A 667 -23.73 -18.68 35.01
N SER A 668 -23.39 -19.97 34.91
CA SER A 668 -22.62 -20.71 35.92
C SER A 668 -21.17 -20.24 36.08
N TYR A 669 -20.53 -19.71 35.02
CA TYR A 669 -19.16 -19.19 35.09
C TYR A 669 -19.06 -17.88 35.87
N ILE A 670 -20.16 -17.13 35.95
CA ILE A 670 -20.17 -15.78 36.54
C ILE A 670 -20.93 -15.77 37.88
N ARG A 671 -21.96 -16.61 38.07
CA ARG A 671 -22.73 -16.72 39.33
C ARG A 671 -22.15 -17.65 40.39
N SER A 672 -21.17 -18.51 40.09
CA SER A 672 -20.65 -19.49 41.05
C SER A 672 -19.87 -18.90 42.24
N VAL A 673 -19.77 -17.59 42.37
CA VAL A 673 -19.09 -16.91 43.49
C VAL A 673 -20.07 -16.24 44.48
N SER A 674 -21.36 -16.09 44.13
CA SER A 674 -22.35 -15.46 45.03
C SER A 674 -23.06 -16.43 45.98
N ALA A 675 -22.84 -17.75 45.85
CA ALA A 675 -23.49 -18.79 46.68
C ALA A 675 -22.53 -19.60 47.57
N GLY A 676 -21.40 -19.02 47.99
CA GLY A 676 -20.38 -19.71 48.79
C GLY A 676 -19.97 -18.95 50.05
N ASN A 677 -20.90 -18.77 51.00
CA ASN A 677 -20.63 -18.72 52.45
C ASN A 677 -21.91 -18.49 53.25
N SER A 678 -22.71 -19.55 53.38
CA SER A 678 -23.59 -19.72 54.53
C SER A 678 -23.58 -21.20 54.93
N ASN A 679 -22.49 -21.64 55.58
CA ASN A 679 -22.52 -22.73 56.56
C ASN A 679 -21.15 -22.92 57.24
N SER A 680 -21.21 -23.00 58.59
CA SER A 680 -20.14 -23.23 59.58
C SER A 680 -19.17 -22.05 59.79
N LYS A 681 -19.03 -21.46 60.99
CA LYS A 681 -19.25 -21.91 62.37
C LYS A 681 -20.09 -20.93 63.19
#